data_AF-A0A803U0P0-F1
#
_entry.id   AF-A0A803U0P0-F1
#
_cell.length_a   1.000
_cell.length_b   1.000
_cell.length_c   1.000
_cell.angle_alpha   90.00
_cell.angle_beta   90.00
_cell.angle_gamma   90.00
#
_symmetry.space_group_name_H-M   'P 1'
#
loop_
_entity.id
_entity.type
_entity.pdbx_description
1 polymer ?
#
loop_
_entity_poly.entity_id
_entity_poly.type
_entity_poly.pdbx_seq_one_letter_code
_entity_poly.pdbx_strand_id
1 'polypeptide(L)'
;MDEYQRSLSRPLLTIMSINIEGLSLAKEELLAKMSEDISCDILCIQEIHRDITMRRPKILGMQLAVEQPHRQYGSAIFVRSGVAISATSLTEVNNIEILSVELDSCTVSSLYKPPGADFYFTPPTSCHNHEAHFVVGDFNSHSCAWGYDEDDRNGEAVLTWADNSRMSLLHDSKLPPSFNSGRWKRGYNPDLIFVKESISHQCTKRVLNPIPNTQHRPICCVAYAAVRPKSVPFRRRYNFNKANWTKFTETLEAAISDIEPSIENYDLFVEAVKRSSRLSIPRVCRTSYLPGLNEESLNQLQEYLRLFQENPYSDGTIAAGQKLSTALANAKKDRWIELLENLDMSKSSRKAWQLLRRLDSDPLVNPGHANVTPDQIAHQVIQNGKTNCSRIKMKINRVPELETHQLFSPLNLKELREAIKRCKTGKAPGLDDLMMEQIKHLGAKAENWLLKFYNQCLAHKQIPRAWRKTKIIAILKPGKDASNARNYRPISLLCHLYKVYERMLLNRLGPVIEPKLIAQQAGFRPGKNCTGQILHLTEHIEEGYEKGCITGTVFVDLTAAYDTVQHRKMLHKVYHITRDFDFTKTVQTLLENRSFYVEFQGQKSRWRRQKNGLPQGSVLAPTLFNIFTNDQPQPPLTKSFIYADDLGLTTQAKDFETVEKQLTNALKDLSSYYKENHLKPNPAKTQVCAFHLRNHEANRKLKVTWEGQELEHCFHPKYLGVTLDRTLTYRKHCMNTKHKVAARNNILRKLTGSAWGADPQVVRTSALALSFSTAEYACPVWHKSAHAKQVDIALNETCRIITGCLKPTPVDKLYKLAGIAPPDVRREAAANGERKKVEHCESHPLHGYQPPPTRLK
;
A
#
# COMPACT_ATOMS: atom_id res chain seq x y z
N MET A 1 4.34 -9.23 -15.04
CA MET A 1 4.93 -10.31 -15.86
C MET A 1 6.32 -9.87 -16.30
N ASP A 2 7.22 -9.72 -15.32
CA ASP A 2 8.38 -10.60 -15.17
C ASP A 2 8.50 -10.88 -13.67
N GLU A 3 8.36 -12.15 -13.32
CA GLU A 3 9.04 -12.86 -12.26
C GLU A 3 8.76 -14.31 -12.62
N TYR A 4 9.77 -14.99 -13.16
CA TYR A 4 9.87 -16.40 -13.59
C TYR A 4 10.47 -16.48 -14.99
N GLN A 5 11.78 -16.27 -15.09
CA GLN A 5 12.64 -17.08 -15.96
C GLN A 5 14.11 -16.84 -15.59
N ARG A 6 14.60 -17.76 -14.75
CA ARG A 6 16.01 -17.95 -14.38
C ARG A 6 16.84 -18.11 -15.67
N SER A 7 18.06 -17.57 -15.73
CA SER A 7 18.94 -17.82 -16.88
C SER A 7 19.21 -19.33 -17.00
N LEU A 8 19.31 -19.85 -18.22
CA LEU A 8 19.51 -21.28 -18.50
C LEU A 8 20.92 -21.80 -18.16
N SER A 9 21.78 -20.93 -17.66
CA SER A 9 23.05 -21.26 -17.02
C SER A 9 22.93 -21.42 -15.50
N ARG A 10 21.76 -21.10 -14.92
CA ARG A 10 21.53 -21.11 -13.48
C ARG A 10 20.80 -22.39 -13.03
N PRO A 11 21.07 -22.84 -11.80
CA PRO A 11 20.38 -23.97 -11.19
C PRO A 11 18.84 -23.82 -11.20
N LEU A 12 18.14 -24.96 -11.29
CA LEU A 12 16.69 -25.06 -11.09
C LEU A 12 16.31 -24.67 -9.67
N LEU A 13 17.07 -25.11 -8.66
CA LEU A 13 16.83 -24.77 -7.26
C LEU A 13 18.17 -24.74 -6.51
N THR A 14 18.39 -23.69 -5.73
CA THR A 14 19.56 -23.57 -4.85
C THR A 14 19.10 -23.48 -3.40
N ILE A 15 19.48 -24.45 -2.57
CA ILE A 15 19.13 -24.51 -1.14
C ILE A 15 20.40 -24.34 -0.32
N MET A 16 20.43 -23.39 0.61
CA MET A 16 21.53 -23.17 1.56
C MET A 16 21.07 -23.53 2.97
N SER A 17 21.88 -24.26 3.73
CA SER A 17 21.62 -24.56 5.15
C SER A 17 22.83 -24.19 6.02
N ILE A 18 22.57 -23.67 7.23
CA ILE A 18 23.61 -23.36 8.20
C ILE A 18 23.08 -23.37 9.64
N ASN A 19 23.80 -24.03 10.53
CA ASN A 19 23.72 -23.79 11.97
C ASN A 19 24.48 -22.49 12.30
N ILE A 20 23.74 -21.43 12.68
CA ILE A 20 24.29 -20.07 12.73
C ILE A 20 24.85 -19.69 14.10
N GLU A 21 24.60 -20.47 15.16
CA GLU A 21 25.00 -20.19 16.54
C GLU A 21 24.66 -18.74 16.97
N GLY A 22 23.37 -18.39 16.89
CA GLY A 22 22.84 -17.08 17.22
C GLY A 22 22.92 -16.07 16.07
N LEU A 23 21.77 -15.53 15.69
CA LEU A 23 21.64 -14.66 14.52
C LEU A 23 21.78 -13.17 14.87
N SER A 24 22.94 -12.59 14.53
CA SER A 24 23.22 -11.15 14.70
C SER A 24 22.93 -10.33 13.44
N LEU A 25 22.85 -9.00 13.57
CA LEU A 25 22.67 -8.08 12.43
C LEU A 25 23.80 -8.15 11.39
N ALA A 26 25.01 -8.52 11.80
CA ALA A 26 26.14 -8.69 10.89
C ALA A 26 26.00 -10.03 10.13
N LYS A 27 25.63 -11.11 10.83
CA LYS A 27 25.36 -12.41 10.22
C LYS A 27 24.19 -12.33 9.22
N GLU A 28 23.13 -11.56 9.50
CA GLU A 28 22.03 -11.29 8.55
C GLU A 28 22.53 -10.72 7.21
N GLU A 29 23.54 -9.84 7.22
CA GLU A 29 24.10 -9.24 5.99
C GLU A 29 25.02 -10.16 5.22
N LEU A 30 25.87 -10.89 5.94
CA LEU A 30 26.72 -11.91 5.32
C LEU A 30 25.86 -12.98 4.65
N LEU A 31 24.81 -13.46 5.33
CA LEU A 31 23.85 -14.41 4.75
C LEU A 31 23.11 -13.82 3.55
N ALA A 32 22.72 -12.55 3.58
CA ALA A 32 22.09 -11.88 2.44
C ALA A 32 23.04 -11.76 1.24
N LYS A 33 24.31 -11.39 1.48
CA LYS A 33 25.36 -11.32 0.46
C LYS A 33 25.61 -12.68 -0.17
N MET A 34 25.82 -13.70 0.66
CA MET A 34 26.03 -15.07 0.19
C MET A 34 24.83 -15.54 -0.62
N SER A 35 23.61 -15.30 -0.14
CA SER A 35 22.37 -15.65 -0.85
C SER A 35 22.26 -14.97 -2.21
N GLU A 36 22.71 -13.73 -2.36
CA GLU A 36 22.79 -13.03 -3.64
C GLU A 36 23.85 -13.65 -4.57
N ASP A 37 25.04 -13.91 -4.04
CA ASP A 37 26.20 -14.43 -4.79
C ASP A 37 25.93 -15.82 -5.37
N ILE A 38 25.37 -16.74 -4.59
CA ILE A 38 25.04 -18.09 -5.06
C ILE A 38 23.66 -18.17 -5.73
N SER A 39 22.91 -17.06 -5.78
CA SER A 39 21.50 -17.08 -6.17
C SER A 39 20.75 -18.17 -5.40
N CYS A 40 20.70 -18.04 -4.08
CA CYS A 40 19.98 -18.92 -3.15
C CYS A 40 18.47 -18.73 -3.28
N ASP A 41 17.72 -19.83 -3.42
CA ASP A 41 16.26 -19.84 -3.49
C ASP A 41 15.64 -20.12 -2.13
N ILE A 42 16.23 -21.00 -1.32
CA ILE A 42 15.77 -21.37 0.01
C ILE A 42 16.96 -21.38 0.97
N LEU A 43 16.86 -20.64 2.08
CA LEU A 43 17.85 -20.55 3.14
C LEU A 43 17.26 -21.14 4.44
N CYS A 44 17.81 -22.26 4.87
CA CYS A 44 17.51 -22.93 6.13
C CYS A 44 18.53 -22.50 7.19
N ILE A 45 18.08 -22.00 8.33
CA ILE A 45 18.94 -21.55 9.42
C ILE A 45 18.55 -22.31 10.68
N GLN A 46 19.52 -22.92 11.35
CA GLN A 46 19.38 -23.58 12.65
C GLN A 46 20.10 -22.75 13.74
N GLU A 47 19.72 -22.95 15.01
CA GLU A 47 20.22 -22.22 16.19
C GLU A 47 20.18 -20.69 16.09
N ILE A 48 19.01 -20.11 15.82
CA ILE A 48 18.87 -18.65 15.71
C ILE A 48 19.01 -17.91 17.05
N HIS A 49 18.85 -18.59 18.20
CA HIS A 49 18.91 -18.05 19.57
C HIS A 49 18.02 -16.81 19.78
N ARG A 50 16.71 -16.97 19.60
CA ARG A 50 15.75 -15.85 19.63
C ARG A 50 14.49 -16.17 20.44
N ASP A 51 14.04 -15.19 21.23
CA ASP A 51 12.71 -15.18 21.87
C ASP A 51 11.64 -14.47 20.99
N ILE A 52 10.36 -14.73 21.23
CA ILE A 52 9.20 -14.06 20.62
C ILE A 52 9.22 -12.55 20.88
N THR A 53 9.77 -12.11 22.02
CA THR A 53 9.88 -10.68 22.38
C THR A 53 10.95 -9.92 21.59
N MET A 54 11.89 -10.62 20.95
CA MET A 54 12.98 -10.01 20.19
C MET A 54 12.59 -9.72 18.74
N ARG A 55 13.39 -8.87 18.06
CA ARG A 55 13.18 -8.51 16.66
C ARG A 55 13.17 -9.76 15.78
N ARG A 56 12.13 -9.93 14.95
CA ARG A 56 12.10 -10.98 13.93
C ARG A 56 13.29 -10.89 12.96
N PRO A 57 13.90 -12.03 12.60
CA PRO A 57 15.06 -12.07 11.73
C PRO A 57 14.69 -11.67 10.31
N LYS A 58 15.63 -11.01 9.62
CA LYS A 58 15.43 -10.52 8.25
C LYS A 58 16.69 -10.72 7.42
N ILE A 59 16.53 -11.46 6.32
CA ILE A 59 17.57 -11.60 5.29
C ILE A 59 17.14 -10.78 4.07
N LEU A 60 17.97 -9.81 3.66
CA LEU A 60 17.64 -8.93 2.54
C LEU A 60 17.45 -9.76 1.25
N GLY A 61 16.32 -9.57 0.56
CA GLY A 61 15.99 -10.29 -0.67
C GLY A 61 15.20 -11.59 -0.47
N MET A 62 15.02 -12.04 0.77
CA MET A 62 14.27 -13.25 1.10
C MET A 62 13.08 -12.95 2.02
N GLN A 63 12.00 -13.71 1.87
CA GLN A 63 10.83 -13.73 2.73
C GLN A 63 10.98 -14.84 3.78
N LEU A 64 10.68 -14.55 5.05
CA LEU A 64 10.61 -15.57 6.10
C LEU A 64 9.36 -16.44 5.86
N ALA A 65 9.54 -17.73 5.64
CA ALA A 65 8.48 -18.70 5.36
C ALA A 65 7.92 -19.33 6.65
N VAL A 66 8.80 -19.85 7.50
CA VAL A 66 8.46 -20.50 8.76
C VAL A 66 9.57 -20.24 9.78
N GLU A 67 9.21 -20.05 11.05
CA GLU A 67 10.15 -19.86 12.17
C GLU A 67 9.68 -20.64 13.40
N GLN A 68 10.64 -21.20 14.15
CA GLN A 68 10.48 -21.69 15.51
C GLN A 68 11.44 -20.92 16.42
N PRO A 69 10.96 -19.93 17.21
CA PRO A 69 11.81 -19.15 18.09
C PRO A 69 12.12 -19.93 19.38
N HIS A 70 13.41 -20.13 19.67
CA HIS A 70 13.87 -20.70 20.94
C HIS A 70 15.11 -19.95 21.46
N ARG A 71 15.28 -19.85 22.79
CA ARG A 71 16.38 -19.06 23.39
C ARG A 71 17.75 -19.70 23.21
N GLN A 72 17.82 -21.03 23.19
CA GLN A 72 19.04 -21.82 23.04
C GLN A 72 19.12 -22.58 21.72
N TYR A 73 18.01 -22.68 21.00
CA TYR A 73 17.88 -23.44 19.75
C TYR A 73 17.12 -22.55 18.76
N GLY A 74 16.28 -23.15 17.92
CA GLY A 74 15.35 -22.44 17.06
C GLY A 74 15.82 -22.38 15.62
N SER A 75 14.88 -22.58 14.72
CA SER A 75 15.13 -22.69 13.29
C SER A 75 14.26 -21.72 12.49
N ALA A 76 14.71 -21.36 11.30
CA ALA A 76 13.96 -20.53 10.38
C ALA A 76 14.25 -20.92 8.93
N ILE A 77 13.22 -20.89 8.09
CA ILE A 77 13.37 -21.02 6.64
C ILE A 77 13.01 -19.69 5.98
N PHE A 78 13.93 -19.19 5.18
CA PHE A 78 13.75 -18.04 4.29
C PHE A 78 13.66 -18.52 2.85
N VAL A 79 12.77 -17.93 2.07
CA VAL A 79 12.56 -18.25 0.66
C VAL A 79 12.78 -16.99 -0.16
N ARG A 80 13.37 -17.07 -1.35
CA ARG A 80 13.56 -15.88 -2.20
C ARG A 80 12.22 -15.22 -2.50
N SER A 81 12.20 -13.89 -2.46
CA SER A 81 11.02 -13.10 -2.85
C SER A 81 10.61 -13.44 -4.29
N GLY A 82 9.39 -13.96 -4.49
CA GLY A 82 8.85 -14.38 -5.79
C GLY A 82 8.76 -15.89 -6.01
N VAL A 83 9.38 -16.72 -5.16
CA VAL A 83 9.13 -18.17 -5.14
C VAL A 83 7.81 -18.42 -4.39
N ALA A 84 6.88 -19.12 -5.04
CA ALA A 84 5.55 -19.39 -4.48
C ALA A 84 5.63 -20.51 -3.45
N ILE A 85 5.06 -20.28 -2.27
CA ILE A 85 5.01 -21.27 -1.19
C ILE A 85 3.58 -21.81 -1.15
N SER A 86 3.43 -23.11 -1.35
CA SER A 86 2.15 -23.81 -1.37
C SER A 86 1.69 -24.12 0.06
N ALA A 87 2.61 -24.59 0.92
CA ALA A 87 2.36 -24.84 2.33
C ALA A 87 3.65 -24.77 3.16
N THR A 88 3.50 -24.67 4.49
CA THR A 88 4.60 -24.74 5.46
C THR A 88 4.20 -25.65 6.61
N SER A 89 5.12 -26.45 7.13
CA SER A 89 4.90 -27.27 8.32
C SER A 89 6.05 -27.11 9.32
N LEU A 90 5.72 -27.33 10.59
CA LEU A 90 6.64 -27.30 11.71
C LEU A 90 6.34 -28.53 12.57
N THR A 91 7.36 -29.34 12.84
CA THR A 91 7.27 -30.48 13.76
C THR A 91 8.40 -30.36 14.77
N GLU A 92 8.07 -30.51 16.06
CA GLU A 92 9.04 -30.56 17.15
C GLU A 92 8.75 -31.80 17.99
N VAL A 93 9.69 -32.75 18.00
CA VAL A 93 9.60 -34.00 18.76
C VAL A 93 10.94 -34.27 19.42
N ASN A 94 10.96 -34.49 20.74
CA ASN A 94 12.19 -34.74 21.50
C ASN A 94 13.30 -33.68 21.27
N ASN A 95 12.92 -32.40 21.16
CA ASN A 95 13.79 -31.26 20.83
C ASN A 95 14.43 -31.30 19.43
N ILE A 96 14.00 -32.21 18.54
CA ILE A 96 14.36 -32.18 17.12
C ILE A 96 13.37 -31.26 16.41
N GLU A 97 13.89 -30.24 15.72
CA GLU A 97 13.10 -29.28 14.98
C GLU A 97 13.12 -29.62 13.48
N ILE A 98 11.95 -29.84 12.89
CA ILE A 98 11.79 -30.07 11.45
C ILE A 98 10.84 -29.03 10.89
N LEU A 99 11.40 -28.08 10.13
CA LEU A 99 10.64 -27.06 9.42
C LEU A 99 10.58 -27.47 7.96
N SER A 100 9.41 -27.44 7.33
CA SER A 100 9.30 -27.72 5.89
C SER A 100 8.56 -26.63 5.15
N VAL A 101 8.98 -26.42 3.90
CA VAL A 101 8.33 -25.54 2.93
C VAL A 101 8.01 -26.37 1.70
N GLU A 102 6.75 -26.31 1.26
CA GLU A 102 6.27 -26.94 0.05
C GLU A 102 6.13 -25.90 -1.06
N LEU A 103 6.71 -26.22 -2.21
CA LEU A 103 6.55 -25.50 -3.47
C LEU A 103 5.69 -26.35 -4.42
N ASP A 104 5.21 -25.76 -5.50
CA ASP A 104 4.31 -26.44 -6.46
C ASP A 104 4.82 -27.79 -7.01
N SER A 105 6.13 -28.03 -6.98
CA SER A 105 6.75 -29.26 -7.53
C SER A 105 7.78 -29.93 -6.60
N CYS A 106 8.09 -29.36 -5.44
CA CYS A 106 9.06 -29.96 -4.52
C CYS A 106 8.86 -29.55 -3.05
N THR A 107 9.37 -30.37 -2.15
CA THR A 107 9.38 -30.11 -0.70
C THR A 107 10.80 -29.92 -0.21
N VAL A 108 11.05 -28.93 0.64
CA VAL A 108 12.33 -28.72 1.32
C VAL A 108 12.12 -28.73 2.83
N SER A 109 12.80 -29.63 3.52
CA SER A 109 12.76 -29.79 4.98
C SER A 109 14.11 -29.41 5.57
N SER A 110 14.10 -28.46 6.51
CA SER A 110 15.21 -28.11 7.39
C SER A 110 15.14 -28.92 8.67
N LEU A 111 16.17 -29.70 8.98
CA LEU A 111 16.28 -30.46 10.22
C LEU A 111 17.34 -29.86 11.15
N TYR A 112 17.00 -29.76 12.43
CA TYR A 112 17.96 -29.56 13.51
C TYR A 112 17.75 -30.65 14.55
N LYS A 113 18.78 -31.48 14.77
CA LYS A 113 18.81 -32.46 15.85
C LYS A 113 19.87 -32.05 16.87
N PRO A 114 19.53 -31.77 18.12
CA PRO A 114 20.52 -31.42 19.13
C PRO A 114 21.43 -32.62 19.47
N PRO A 115 22.67 -32.36 19.94
CA PRO A 115 23.57 -33.42 20.40
C PRO A 115 22.92 -34.28 21.50
N GLY A 116 23.00 -35.60 21.36
CA GLY A 116 22.48 -36.56 22.36
C GLY A 116 20.99 -36.92 22.26
N ALA A 117 20.20 -36.27 21.40
CA ALA A 117 18.84 -36.74 21.09
C ALA A 117 18.89 -37.99 20.21
N ASP A 118 17.91 -38.90 20.33
CA ASP A 118 17.72 -40.04 19.43
C ASP A 118 17.08 -39.56 18.12
N PHE A 119 17.64 -39.97 16.98
CA PHE A 119 17.17 -39.54 15.66
C PHE A 119 15.71 -39.90 15.42
N TYR A 120 14.93 -38.89 15.02
CA TYR A 120 13.53 -39.03 14.66
C TYR A 120 13.19 -38.08 13.52
N PHE A 121 12.56 -38.61 12.47
CA PHE A 121 12.09 -37.82 11.34
C PHE A 121 10.68 -38.26 10.95
N THR A 122 9.75 -37.31 10.86
CA THR A 122 8.43 -37.54 10.27
C THR A 122 8.27 -36.65 9.05
N PRO A 123 8.00 -37.22 7.86
CA PRO A 123 7.75 -36.41 6.67
C PRO A 123 6.45 -35.60 6.85
N PRO A 124 6.34 -34.40 6.24
CA PRO A 124 5.08 -33.68 6.17
C PRO A 124 3.99 -34.55 5.51
N THR A 125 2.75 -34.48 5.98
CA THR A 125 1.60 -35.25 5.45
C THR A 125 1.39 -35.11 3.94
N SER A 126 1.84 -34.01 3.34
CA SER A 126 1.74 -33.68 1.91
C SER A 126 2.95 -34.10 1.07
N CYS A 127 4.03 -34.60 1.70
CA CYS A 127 5.28 -34.99 1.05
C CYS A 127 5.10 -36.12 0.01
N HIS A 128 4.08 -36.96 0.17
CA HIS A 128 3.82 -38.10 -0.73
C HIS A 128 3.36 -37.69 -2.14
N ASN A 129 2.96 -36.42 -2.34
CA ASN A 129 2.45 -35.94 -3.62
C ASN A 129 3.52 -35.32 -4.54
N HIS A 130 4.77 -35.17 -4.08
CA HIS A 130 5.83 -34.49 -4.83
C HIS A 130 6.90 -35.44 -5.38
N GLU A 131 7.32 -35.20 -6.62
CA GLU A 131 8.40 -35.97 -7.27
C GLU A 131 9.80 -35.64 -6.73
N ALA A 132 9.96 -34.51 -6.03
CA ALA A 132 11.23 -34.02 -5.48
C ALA A 132 11.12 -33.64 -3.99
N HIS A 133 11.99 -34.21 -3.15
CA HIS A 133 12.10 -33.89 -1.72
C HIS A 133 13.57 -33.72 -1.32
N PHE A 134 13.85 -32.65 -0.58
CA PHE A 134 15.16 -32.28 -0.06
C PHE A 134 15.09 -32.22 1.46
N VAL A 135 16.00 -32.89 2.17
CA VAL A 135 16.17 -32.79 3.62
C VAL A 135 17.58 -32.31 3.89
N VAL A 136 17.70 -31.11 4.48
CA VAL A 136 18.97 -30.44 4.74
C VAL A 136 19.03 -29.97 6.18
N GLY A 137 20.20 -29.96 6.79
CA GLY A 137 20.36 -29.41 8.13
C GLY A 137 21.46 -30.06 8.94
N ASP A 138 21.40 -29.83 10.25
CA ASP A 138 22.38 -30.32 11.21
C ASP A 138 21.82 -31.55 11.94
N PHE A 139 22.38 -32.71 11.61
CA PHE A 139 21.92 -34.01 12.10
C PHE A 139 22.61 -34.44 13.39
N ASN A 140 23.76 -33.86 13.74
CA ASN A 140 24.56 -34.26 14.91
C ASN A 140 24.59 -35.79 15.13
N SER A 141 24.93 -36.53 14.07
CA SER A 141 24.93 -38.00 14.03
C SER A 141 26.21 -38.47 13.35
N HIS A 142 26.82 -39.56 13.84
CA HIS A 142 28.14 -40.00 13.39
C HIS A 142 28.00 -41.20 12.46
N SER A 143 28.55 -41.09 11.26
CA SER A 143 28.71 -42.23 10.38
C SER A 143 29.92 -42.13 9.46
N CYS A 144 30.52 -43.27 9.18
CA CYS A 144 31.53 -43.44 8.14
C CYS A 144 31.03 -42.99 6.77
N ALA A 145 29.72 -43.05 6.49
CA ALA A 145 29.12 -42.62 5.23
C ALA A 145 29.30 -41.12 4.91
N TRP A 146 29.56 -40.28 5.92
CA TRP A 146 29.86 -38.86 5.75
C TRP A 146 31.15 -38.41 6.45
N GLY A 147 32.06 -39.35 6.71
CA GLY A 147 33.45 -39.08 7.08
C GLY A 147 33.75 -39.07 8.57
N TYR A 148 32.96 -39.75 9.41
CA TYR A 148 33.36 -40.10 10.77
C TYR A 148 34.15 -41.42 10.82
N ASP A 149 34.92 -41.61 11.89
CA ASP A 149 35.78 -42.80 12.05
C ASP A 149 34.94 -44.06 12.39
N GLU A 150 33.80 -43.89 13.08
CA GLU A 150 32.87 -44.96 13.48
C GLU A 150 31.41 -44.50 13.32
N ASP A 151 30.50 -45.46 13.12
CA ASP A 151 29.05 -45.24 13.15
C ASP A 151 28.55 -45.20 14.60
N ASP A 152 27.70 -44.22 14.94
CA ASP A 152 26.92 -44.24 16.18
C ASP A 152 25.48 -44.72 15.92
N ARG A 153 24.76 -45.05 17.00
CA ARG A 153 23.36 -45.51 16.92
C ARG A 153 22.47 -44.54 16.13
N ASN A 154 22.77 -43.24 16.17
CA ASN A 154 22.03 -42.22 15.44
C ASN A 154 22.38 -42.21 13.94
N GLY A 155 23.66 -42.41 13.58
CA GLY A 155 24.10 -42.54 12.20
C GLY A 155 23.46 -43.73 11.51
N GLU A 156 23.42 -44.88 12.20
CA GLU A 156 22.70 -46.08 11.72
C GLU A 156 21.19 -45.79 11.54
N ALA A 157 20.57 -45.07 12.48
CA ALA A 157 19.17 -44.70 12.39
C ALA A 157 18.88 -43.74 11.22
N VAL A 158 19.79 -42.79 10.95
CA VAL A 158 19.70 -41.86 9.81
C VAL A 158 19.82 -42.63 8.49
N LEU A 159 20.78 -43.56 8.37
CA LEU A 159 20.93 -44.38 7.17
C LEU A 159 19.70 -45.28 6.95
N THR A 160 19.22 -45.94 8.00
CA THR A 160 18.00 -46.75 7.96
C THR A 160 16.79 -45.93 7.51
N TRP A 161 16.65 -44.70 8.01
CA TRP A 161 15.59 -43.79 7.56
C TRP A 161 15.75 -43.38 6.10
N ALA A 162 16.97 -43.08 5.67
CA ALA A 162 17.26 -42.68 4.29
C ALA A 162 16.91 -43.80 3.31
N ASP A 163 17.29 -45.04 3.62
CA ASP A 163 16.97 -46.22 2.81
C ASP A 163 15.45 -46.48 2.75
N ASN A 164 14.78 -46.48 3.91
CA ASN A 164 13.33 -46.66 3.99
C ASN A 164 12.55 -45.57 3.24
N SER A 165 13.09 -44.35 3.21
CA SER A 165 12.48 -43.19 2.56
C SER A 165 12.93 -43.00 1.10
N ARG A 166 13.81 -43.87 0.58
CA ARG A 166 14.46 -43.76 -0.75
C ARG A 166 15.14 -42.41 -0.99
N MET A 167 15.92 -41.99 -0.01
CA MET A 167 16.69 -40.75 -0.01
C MET A 167 18.18 -41.07 -0.20
N SER A 168 18.82 -40.41 -1.15
CA SER A 168 20.25 -40.50 -1.40
C SER A 168 20.98 -39.37 -0.67
N LEU A 169 22.09 -39.70 0.00
CA LEU A 169 23.01 -38.73 0.59
C LEU A 169 23.84 -38.05 -0.49
N LEU A 170 23.91 -36.72 -0.49
CA LEU A 170 24.85 -35.95 -1.28
C LEU A 170 26.09 -35.65 -0.44
N HIS A 171 27.11 -36.51 -0.51
CA HIS A 171 28.38 -36.34 0.17
C HIS A 171 29.55 -36.52 -0.81
N ASP A 172 30.59 -35.70 -0.63
CA ASP A 172 31.86 -35.81 -1.36
C ASP A 172 32.99 -35.54 -0.36
N SER A 173 33.87 -36.52 -0.16
CA SER A 173 34.98 -36.47 0.78
C SER A 173 36.05 -35.45 0.41
N LYS A 174 36.03 -34.93 -0.82
CA LYS A 174 36.93 -33.84 -1.27
C LYS A 174 36.46 -32.46 -0.83
N LEU A 175 35.20 -32.33 -0.40
CA LEU A 175 34.69 -31.05 0.11
C LEU A 175 35.26 -30.77 1.51
N PRO A 176 35.50 -29.50 1.85
CA PRO A 176 35.97 -29.16 3.19
C PRO A 176 34.90 -29.49 4.25
N PRO A 177 35.30 -29.74 5.51
CA PRO A 177 34.38 -30.08 6.58
C PRO A 177 33.34 -28.97 6.81
N SER A 178 32.10 -29.36 7.10
CA SER A 178 31.02 -28.40 7.40
C SER A 178 31.07 -27.86 8.82
N PHE A 179 31.74 -28.54 9.75
CA PHE A 179 31.88 -28.13 11.15
C PHE A 179 33.34 -28.15 11.59
N ASN A 180 33.82 -27.07 12.20
CA ASN A 180 35.18 -26.94 12.73
C ASN A 180 35.14 -26.92 14.26
N SER A 181 35.48 -28.04 14.89
CA SER A 181 35.44 -28.12 16.36
C SER A 181 36.59 -27.32 16.96
N GLY A 182 36.28 -26.21 17.64
CA GLY A 182 37.29 -25.47 18.39
C GLY A 182 37.94 -26.28 19.52
N ARG A 183 37.20 -27.24 20.09
CA ARG A 183 37.67 -28.12 21.17
C ARG A 183 38.70 -29.14 20.66
N TRP A 184 38.41 -29.78 19.54
CA TRP A 184 39.24 -30.87 19.01
C TRP A 184 40.20 -30.43 17.90
N LYS A 185 40.11 -29.16 17.47
CA LYS A 185 40.87 -28.56 16.36
C LYS A 185 40.86 -29.41 15.08
N ARG A 186 39.77 -30.15 14.87
CA ARG A 186 39.51 -31.06 13.74
C ARG A 186 38.16 -30.72 13.13
N GLY A 187 38.05 -30.92 11.82
CA GLY A 187 36.81 -30.71 11.08
C GLY A 187 35.98 -32.00 10.96
N TYR A 188 34.66 -31.86 11.01
CA TYR A 188 33.67 -32.93 10.90
C TYR A 188 32.51 -32.52 9.98
N ASN A 189 31.59 -33.44 9.69
CA ASN A 189 30.46 -33.22 8.76
C ASN A 189 29.10 -33.58 9.38
N PRO A 190 28.65 -32.89 10.45
CA PRO A 190 27.31 -33.10 11.01
C PRO A 190 26.20 -32.50 10.10
N ASP A 191 26.54 -31.60 9.18
CA ASP A 191 25.60 -30.96 8.26
C ASP A 191 25.42 -31.77 6.96
N LEU A 192 24.23 -32.37 6.81
CA LEU A 192 23.92 -33.34 5.76
C LEU A 192 22.85 -32.82 4.78
N ILE A 193 22.89 -33.40 3.57
CA ILE A 193 21.93 -33.13 2.48
C ILE A 193 21.47 -34.47 1.93
N PHE A 194 20.20 -34.79 2.15
CA PHE A 194 19.53 -35.93 1.56
C PHE A 194 18.54 -35.45 0.49
N VAL A 195 18.50 -36.14 -0.64
CA VAL A 195 17.57 -35.87 -1.74
C VAL A 195 16.93 -37.16 -2.21
N LYS A 196 15.69 -37.09 -2.70
CA LYS A 196 15.01 -38.27 -3.26
C LYS A 196 15.85 -38.88 -4.39
N GLU A 197 15.97 -40.20 -4.40
CA GLU A 197 16.86 -40.93 -5.32
C GLU A 197 16.59 -40.60 -6.80
N SER A 198 15.32 -40.34 -7.16
CA SER A 198 14.90 -39.97 -8.53
C SER A 198 15.59 -38.72 -9.09
N ILE A 199 16.04 -37.80 -8.23
CA ILE A 199 16.62 -36.51 -8.62
C ILE A 199 18.08 -36.33 -8.17
N SER A 200 18.66 -37.34 -7.51
CA SER A 200 20.00 -37.26 -6.90
C SER A 200 21.08 -36.90 -7.93
N HIS A 201 21.03 -37.53 -9.11
CA HIS A 201 21.94 -37.28 -10.23
C HIS A 201 21.89 -35.84 -10.79
N GLN A 202 20.85 -35.07 -10.48
CA GLN A 202 20.68 -33.67 -10.92
C GLN A 202 21.12 -32.67 -9.85
N CYS A 203 21.55 -33.15 -8.68
CA CYS A 203 21.87 -32.35 -7.51
C CYS A 203 23.37 -32.43 -7.16
N THR A 204 23.94 -31.31 -6.71
CA THR A 204 25.34 -31.24 -6.26
C THR A 204 25.45 -30.53 -4.92
N LYS A 205 26.27 -31.05 -4.00
CA LYS A 205 26.61 -30.40 -2.73
C LYS A 205 27.80 -29.47 -2.92
N ARG A 206 27.77 -28.31 -2.25
CA ARG A 206 28.89 -27.37 -2.11
C ARG A 206 28.99 -26.93 -0.65
N VAL A 207 30.20 -26.71 -0.17
CA VAL A 207 30.45 -26.08 1.13
C VAL A 207 30.93 -24.65 0.88
N LEU A 208 30.28 -23.67 1.50
CA LEU A 208 30.50 -22.25 1.25
C LEU A 208 31.52 -21.66 2.24
N ASN A 209 31.83 -20.38 2.02
CA ASN A 209 32.74 -19.63 2.87
C ASN A 209 32.23 -19.54 4.32
N PRO A 210 33.13 -19.50 5.31
CA PRO A 210 32.76 -19.40 6.73
C PRO A 210 32.11 -18.05 7.07
N ILE A 211 31.29 -18.05 8.12
CA ILE A 211 30.75 -16.84 8.73
C ILE A 211 31.45 -16.63 10.10
N PRO A 212 31.82 -15.40 10.49
CA PRO A 212 32.40 -15.15 11.81
C PRO A 212 31.48 -15.57 12.97
N ASN A 213 32.08 -16.04 14.06
CA ASN A 213 31.39 -16.46 15.29
C ASN A 213 30.36 -17.58 15.06
N THR A 214 30.67 -18.53 14.18
CA THR A 214 30.02 -19.85 14.08
C THR A 214 31.10 -20.89 13.81
N GLN A 215 30.96 -22.09 14.38
CA GLN A 215 31.84 -23.23 14.08
C GLN A 215 31.44 -23.94 12.77
N HIS A 216 30.24 -23.66 12.25
CA HIS A 216 29.71 -24.27 11.04
C HIS A 216 29.97 -23.42 9.78
N ARG A 217 30.14 -24.12 8.66
CA ARG A 217 30.16 -23.55 7.32
C ARG A 217 28.82 -23.81 6.64
N PRO A 218 28.25 -22.84 5.92
CA PRO A 218 27.02 -23.07 5.19
C PRO A 218 27.23 -24.15 4.11
N ILE A 219 26.31 -25.10 4.05
CA ILE A 219 26.23 -26.12 3.01
C ILE A 219 25.17 -25.73 1.98
N CYS A 220 25.37 -26.10 0.72
CA CYS A 220 24.52 -25.70 -0.38
C CYS A 220 24.21 -26.89 -1.30
N CYS A 221 22.93 -27.11 -1.59
CA CYS A 221 22.45 -28.04 -2.60
C CYS A 221 22.05 -27.27 -3.85
N VAL A 222 22.56 -27.69 -5.01
CA VAL A 222 22.29 -27.08 -6.31
C VAL A 222 21.67 -28.12 -7.23
N ALA A 223 20.39 -27.95 -7.60
CA ALA A 223 19.66 -28.83 -8.52
C ALA A 223 19.57 -28.21 -9.93
N TYR A 224 19.73 -28.99 -11.01
CA TYR A 224 19.71 -28.53 -12.42
C TYR A 224 18.49 -29.05 -13.20
N ALA A 225 18.04 -28.33 -14.26
CA ALA A 225 16.88 -28.70 -15.09
C ALA A 225 17.25 -29.30 -16.46
N ALA A 226 16.44 -30.23 -16.98
CA ALA A 226 16.67 -30.93 -18.26
C ALA A 226 16.21 -30.18 -19.55
N VAL A 227 15.31 -29.18 -19.49
CA VAL A 227 14.78 -28.46 -20.68
C VAL A 227 14.77 -26.95 -20.47
N ARG A 228 15.06 -26.20 -21.55
CA ARG A 228 15.43 -24.77 -21.51
C ARG A 228 14.39 -23.82 -22.16
N PRO A 229 13.67 -22.96 -21.42
CA PRO A 229 12.76 -21.94 -22.00
C PRO A 229 13.44 -20.61 -22.39
N LYS A 230 12.86 -19.92 -23.40
CA LYS A 230 13.31 -18.61 -23.94
C LYS A 230 13.22 -17.45 -22.94
N SER A 231 14.18 -16.52 -22.98
CA SER A 231 14.32 -15.37 -22.06
C SER A 231 13.38 -14.18 -22.35
N VAL A 232 13.04 -13.41 -21.30
CA VAL A 232 12.37 -12.10 -21.38
C VAL A 232 13.31 -10.98 -20.85
N PRO A 233 13.34 -9.77 -21.45
CA PRO A 233 14.39 -8.78 -21.17
C PRO A 233 14.19 -7.89 -19.93
N PHE A 234 15.32 -7.62 -19.26
CA PHE A 234 15.53 -6.69 -18.13
C PHE A 234 14.96 -5.27 -18.33
N ARG A 235 14.20 -4.74 -17.35
CA ARG A 235 13.56 -3.41 -17.43
C ARG A 235 14.38 -2.29 -16.78
N ARG A 236 15.14 -1.56 -17.59
CA ARG A 236 15.77 -0.28 -17.18
C ARG A 236 14.72 0.83 -17.07
N ARG A 237 14.76 1.66 -16.02
CA ARG A 237 13.83 2.80 -15.84
C ARG A 237 14.49 4.12 -16.22
N TYR A 238 13.72 5.07 -16.75
CA TYR A 238 14.21 6.42 -17.01
C TYR A 238 14.58 7.14 -15.72
N ASN A 239 15.76 7.77 -15.71
CA ASN A 239 16.17 8.69 -14.67
C ASN A 239 15.92 10.14 -15.13
N PHE A 240 14.71 10.63 -14.86
CA PHE A 240 14.29 11.98 -15.26
C PHE A 240 15.12 13.10 -14.62
N ASN A 241 15.83 12.84 -13.51
CA ASN A 241 16.71 13.85 -12.90
C ASN A 241 17.99 14.09 -13.71
N LYS A 242 18.39 13.14 -14.57
CA LYS A 242 19.55 13.23 -15.46
C LYS A 242 19.13 13.39 -16.93
N ALA A 243 17.88 13.76 -17.19
CA ALA A 243 17.36 13.94 -18.53
C ALA A 243 17.96 15.19 -19.17
N ASN A 244 18.41 15.08 -20.42
CA ASN A 244 18.70 16.25 -21.25
C ASN A 244 17.40 16.69 -21.95
N TRP A 245 16.64 17.57 -21.28
CA TRP A 245 15.34 18.02 -21.78
C TRP A 245 15.44 18.85 -23.06
N THR A 246 16.51 19.62 -23.25
CA THR A 246 16.73 20.38 -24.50
C THR A 246 16.84 19.44 -25.69
N LYS A 247 17.71 18.43 -25.59
CA LYS A 247 17.86 17.39 -26.63
C LYS A 247 16.57 16.60 -26.84
N PHE A 248 15.85 16.28 -25.76
CA PHE A 248 14.54 15.61 -25.84
C PHE A 248 13.56 16.40 -26.70
N THR A 249 13.43 17.70 -26.42
CA THR A 249 12.52 18.61 -27.12
C THR A 249 12.91 18.75 -28.59
N GLU A 250 14.17 19.02 -28.90
CA GLU A 250 14.66 19.16 -30.27
C GLU A 250 14.43 17.90 -31.11
N THR A 251 14.78 16.74 -30.56
CA THR A 251 14.61 15.45 -31.24
C THR A 251 13.13 15.15 -31.49
N LEU A 252 12.26 15.47 -30.54
CA LEU A 252 10.83 15.25 -30.66
C LEU A 252 10.18 16.23 -31.65
N GLU A 253 10.54 17.51 -31.61
CA GLU A 253 10.07 18.54 -32.55
C GLU A 253 10.43 18.19 -34.00
N ALA A 254 11.61 17.61 -34.22
CA ALA A 254 12.03 17.11 -35.54
C ALA A 254 11.18 15.91 -35.99
N ALA A 255 10.96 14.93 -35.11
CA ALA A 255 10.20 13.72 -35.45
C ALA A 255 8.70 13.96 -35.63
N ILE A 256 8.11 14.94 -34.95
CA ILE A 256 6.67 15.24 -35.02
C ILE A 256 6.30 15.95 -36.32
N SER A 257 7.23 16.66 -36.96
CA SER A 257 6.96 17.36 -38.22
C SER A 257 6.44 16.43 -39.32
N ASP A 258 6.77 15.14 -39.27
CA ASP A 258 6.37 14.13 -40.25
C ASP A 258 5.11 13.35 -39.85
N ILE A 259 4.52 13.62 -38.69
CA ILE A 259 3.37 12.88 -38.15
C ILE A 259 2.14 13.79 -38.21
N GLU A 260 1.16 13.44 -39.03
CA GLU A 260 -0.11 14.16 -39.04
C GLU A 260 -0.86 13.93 -37.70
N PRO A 261 -1.42 14.98 -37.07
CA PRO A 261 -2.29 14.80 -35.92
C PRO A 261 -3.56 14.11 -36.40
N SER A 262 -3.72 12.84 -36.03
CA SER A 262 -4.91 12.01 -36.27
C SER A 262 -5.09 11.03 -35.12
N ILE A 263 -6.31 10.47 -34.97
CA ILE A 263 -6.59 9.50 -33.90
C ILE A 263 -5.83 8.19 -34.14
N GLU A 264 -5.65 7.84 -35.42
CA GLU A 264 -4.91 6.68 -35.91
C GLU A 264 -3.40 6.80 -35.64
N ASN A 265 -2.86 8.02 -35.71
CA ASN A 265 -1.43 8.30 -35.52
C ASN A 265 -1.03 8.47 -34.05
N TYR A 266 -1.94 8.25 -33.10
CA TYR A 266 -1.63 8.33 -31.67
C TYR A 266 -0.46 7.41 -31.28
N ASP A 267 -0.44 6.17 -31.77
CA ASP A 267 0.62 5.22 -31.44
C ASP A 267 1.97 5.65 -32.04
N LEU A 268 1.98 6.28 -33.23
CA LEU A 268 3.19 6.86 -33.83
C LEU A 268 3.73 8.02 -32.99
N PHE A 269 2.86 8.90 -32.50
CA PHE A 269 3.25 9.97 -31.57
C PHE A 269 3.86 9.39 -30.27
N VAL A 270 3.22 8.36 -29.69
CA VAL A 270 3.75 7.69 -28.49
C VAL A 270 5.14 7.10 -28.75
N GLU A 271 5.35 6.44 -29.89
CA GLU A 271 6.66 5.90 -30.26
C GLU A 271 7.70 6.98 -30.54
N ALA A 272 7.32 8.11 -31.15
CA ALA A 272 8.19 9.27 -31.32
C ALA A 272 8.66 9.81 -29.96
N VAL A 273 7.74 10.00 -29.00
CA VAL A 273 8.07 10.42 -27.63
C VAL A 273 9.01 9.40 -26.96
N LYS A 274 8.74 8.10 -27.09
CA LYS A 274 9.59 7.04 -26.53
C LYS A 274 10.98 7.03 -27.16
N ARG A 275 11.08 7.22 -28.48
CA ARG A 275 12.37 7.27 -29.21
C ARG A 275 13.19 8.47 -28.75
N SER A 276 12.61 9.67 -28.74
CA SER A 276 13.27 10.87 -28.23
C SER A 276 13.72 10.69 -26.78
N SER A 277 12.89 10.05 -25.95
CA SER A 277 13.24 9.74 -24.55
C SER A 277 14.43 8.78 -24.43
N ARG A 278 14.53 7.76 -25.29
CA ARG A 278 15.68 6.82 -25.27
C ARG A 278 17.00 7.51 -25.61
N LEU A 279 16.97 8.54 -26.47
CA LEU A 279 18.15 9.27 -26.94
C LEU A 279 18.62 10.38 -25.98
N SER A 280 17.73 10.83 -25.09
CA SER A 280 17.93 12.02 -24.24
C SER A 280 17.85 11.74 -22.75
N ILE A 281 17.25 10.62 -22.33
CA ILE A 281 17.02 10.29 -20.93
C ILE A 281 17.74 8.99 -20.58
N PRO A 282 18.73 9.02 -19.67
CA PRO A 282 19.47 7.83 -19.29
C PRO A 282 18.55 6.83 -18.58
N ARG A 283 18.70 5.55 -18.93
CA ARG A 283 17.98 4.45 -18.30
C ARG A 283 18.90 3.75 -17.31
N VAL A 284 18.49 3.72 -16.04
CA VAL A 284 19.30 3.20 -14.93
C VAL A 284 18.57 2.03 -14.28
N CYS A 285 19.33 1.06 -13.76
CA CYS A 285 18.82 0.05 -12.84
C CYS A 285 19.16 0.46 -11.41
N ARG A 286 18.29 0.18 -10.45
CA ARG A 286 18.73 0.18 -9.06
C ARG A 286 19.68 -1.01 -8.89
N THR A 287 20.94 -0.75 -8.61
CA THR A 287 21.82 -1.75 -8.01
C THR A 287 21.32 -1.98 -6.59
N SER A 288 21.04 -3.23 -6.24
CA SER A 288 20.85 -3.64 -4.84
C SER A 288 22.18 -3.46 -4.15
N TYR A 289 22.38 -2.31 -3.49
CA TYR A 289 23.51 -2.15 -2.60
C TYR A 289 23.13 -2.78 -1.25
N LEU A 290 23.83 -3.84 -0.86
CA LEU A 290 23.73 -4.40 0.48
C LEU A 290 24.20 -3.33 1.47
N PRO A 291 23.33 -2.87 2.39
CA PRO A 291 23.76 -1.95 3.43
C PRO A 291 24.96 -2.55 4.20
N GLY A 292 25.87 -1.72 4.70
CA GLY A 292 26.99 -2.16 5.56
C GLY A 292 28.28 -2.59 4.86
N LEU A 293 28.22 -3.18 3.65
CA LEU A 293 29.42 -3.65 2.92
C LEU A 293 30.06 -2.51 2.08
N ASN A 294 30.87 -1.67 2.72
CA ASN A 294 31.76 -0.72 2.05
C ASN A 294 33.09 -1.39 1.61
N GLU A 295 33.93 -0.70 0.84
CA GLU A 295 35.21 -1.25 0.36
C GLU A 295 36.10 -1.73 1.52
N GLU A 296 36.12 -1.00 2.64
CA GLU A 296 36.87 -1.39 3.84
C GLU A 296 36.36 -2.72 4.44
N SER A 297 35.05 -2.87 4.60
CA SER A 297 34.44 -4.11 5.11
C SER A 297 34.63 -5.29 4.16
N LEU A 298 34.69 -5.03 2.84
CA LEU A 298 35.04 -6.04 1.84
C LEU A 298 36.49 -6.50 1.98
N ASN A 299 37.43 -5.58 2.19
CA ASN A 299 38.83 -5.92 2.43
C ASN A 299 38.99 -6.71 3.74
N GLN A 300 38.28 -6.30 4.80
CA GLN A 300 38.27 -7.03 6.08
C GLN A 300 37.66 -8.44 5.94
N LEU A 301 36.62 -8.60 5.10
CA LEU A 301 36.06 -9.92 4.78
C LEU A 301 37.07 -10.78 4.03
N GLN A 302 37.77 -10.24 3.04
CA GLN A 302 38.81 -10.97 2.31
C GLN A 302 39.94 -11.42 3.23
N GLU A 303 40.40 -10.55 4.12
CA GLU A 303 41.44 -10.88 5.11
C GLU A 303 40.98 -11.96 6.08
N TYR A 304 39.75 -11.86 6.60
CA TYR A 304 39.16 -12.92 7.43
C TYR A 304 39.13 -14.27 6.70
N LEU A 305 38.70 -14.28 5.44
CA LEU A 305 38.64 -15.50 4.64
C LEU A 305 40.03 -16.11 4.41
N ARG A 306 41.05 -15.29 4.17
CA ARG A 306 42.45 -15.73 4.02
C ARG A 306 42.96 -16.36 5.33
N LEU A 307 42.83 -15.66 6.45
CA LEU A 307 43.25 -16.15 7.77
C LEU A 307 42.50 -17.43 8.17
N PHE A 308 41.22 -17.54 7.83
CA PHE A 308 40.43 -18.73 8.13
C PHE A 308 40.86 -19.95 7.29
N GLN A 309 41.34 -19.74 6.06
CA GLN A 309 41.91 -20.81 5.24
C GLN A 309 43.25 -21.29 5.80
N GLU A 310 44.08 -20.38 6.33
CA GLU A 310 45.38 -20.71 6.94
C GLU A 310 45.21 -21.43 8.28
N ASN A 311 44.46 -20.85 9.21
CA ASN A 311 44.15 -21.46 10.49
C ASN A 311 42.82 -20.91 11.06
N PRO A 312 41.72 -21.66 11.00
CA PRO A 312 40.42 -21.19 11.50
C PRO A 312 40.38 -21.03 13.02
N TYR A 313 41.33 -21.63 13.75
CA TYR A 313 41.37 -21.66 15.21
C TYR A 313 42.34 -20.64 15.81
N SER A 314 43.02 -19.82 14.99
CA SER A 314 43.97 -18.83 15.50
C SER A 314 43.27 -17.64 16.15
N ASP A 315 43.85 -17.09 17.21
CA ASP A 315 43.35 -15.86 17.84
C ASP A 315 43.28 -14.69 16.84
N GLY A 316 44.19 -14.67 15.86
CA GLY A 316 44.19 -13.70 14.76
C GLY A 316 42.95 -13.80 13.87
N THR A 317 42.51 -15.01 13.52
CA THR A 317 41.29 -15.26 12.73
C THR A 317 40.03 -14.84 13.50
N ILE A 318 39.97 -15.17 14.80
CA ILE A 318 38.84 -14.80 15.67
C ILE A 318 38.76 -13.27 15.81
N ALA A 319 39.90 -12.61 16.08
CA ALA A 319 39.98 -11.15 16.19
C ALA A 319 39.58 -10.46 14.87
N ALA A 320 40.01 -11.00 13.71
CA ALA A 320 39.60 -10.49 12.40
C ALA A 320 38.08 -10.60 12.19
N GLY A 321 37.47 -11.73 12.58
CA GLY A 321 36.02 -11.92 12.52
C GLY A 321 35.22 -10.98 13.44
N GLN A 322 35.73 -10.72 14.65
CA GLN A 322 35.14 -9.74 15.57
C GLN A 322 35.26 -8.30 15.05
N LYS A 323 36.42 -7.96 14.48
CA LYS A 323 36.67 -6.66 13.84
C LYS A 323 35.69 -6.42 12.68
N LEU A 324 35.53 -7.40 11.80
CA LEU A 324 34.58 -7.35 10.68
C LEU A 324 33.13 -7.16 11.19
N SER A 325 32.72 -7.94 12.19
CA SER A 325 31.37 -7.85 12.76
C SER A 325 31.08 -6.46 13.34
N THR A 326 32.06 -5.89 14.04
CA THR A 326 31.97 -4.55 14.63
C THR A 326 31.95 -3.46 13.55
N ALA A 327 32.78 -3.59 12.51
CA ALA A 327 32.81 -2.67 11.39
C ALA A 327 31.46 -2.61 10.64
N LEU A 328 30.86 -3.77 10.36
CA LEU A 328 29.54 -3.84 9.73
C LEU A 328 28.45 -3.19 10.58
N ALA A 329 28.49 -3.39 11.90
CA ALA A 329 27.55 -2.77 12.84
C ALA A 329 27.70 -1.23 12.89
N ASN A 330 28.95 -0.74 12.96
CA ASN A 330 29.24 0.69 12.97
C ASN A 330 28.87 1.35 11.63
N ALA A 331 29.22 0.73 10.49
CA ALA A 331 28.88 1.24 9.16
C ALA A 331 27.36 1.45 8.98
N LYS A 332 26.51 0.59 9.55
CA LYS A 332 25.04 0.81 9.58
C LYS A 332 24.64 2.03 10.39
N LYS A 333 25.22 2.15 11.59
CA LYS A 333 24.93 3.24 12.51
C LYS A 333 25.36 4.57 11.89
N ASP A 334 26.57 4.64 11.37
CA ASP A 334 27.14 5.84 10.76
C ASP A 334 26.35 6.24 9.52
N ARG A 335 25.99 5.27 8.66
CA ARG A 335 25.11 5.54 7.52
C ARG A 335 23.73 6.05 7.94
N TRP A 336 23.18 5.55 9.05
CA TRP A 336 21.91 6.04 9.58
C TRP A 336 22.05 7.48 10.09
N ILE A 337 23.12 7.78 10.82
CA ILE A 337 23.42 9.13 11.31
C ILE A 337 23.63 10.09 10.14
N GLU A 338 24.49 9.74 9.17
CA GLU A 338 24.75 10.53 7.96
C GLU A 338 23.47 10.76 7.16
N LEU A 339 22.61 9.73 7.03
CA LEU A 339 21.31 9.88 6.39
C LEU A 339 20.47 10.94 7.11
N LEU A 340 20.42 10.90 8.44
CA LEU A 340 19.62 11.81 9.25
C LEU A 340 20.16 13.25 9.23
N GLU A 341 21.48 13.42 9.31
CA GLU A 341 22.15 14.73 9.25
C GLU A 341 21.95 15.39 7.88
N ASN A 342 21.93 14.59 6.81
CA ASN A 342 21.69 15.06 5.45
C ASN A 342 20.19 15.12 5.06
N LEU A 343 19.26 14.85 5.98
CA LEU A 343 17.84 15.03 5.70
C LEU A 343 17.55 16.52 5.57
N ASP A 344 16.82 16.87 4.51
CA ASP A 344 16.34 18.22 4.32
C ASP A 344 14.86 18.21 3.90
N MET A 345 14.03 18.89 4.67
CA MET A 345 12.60 19.07 4.41
C MET A 345 12.30 20.33 3.59
N SER A 346 13.27 21.23 3.40
CA SER A 346 13.12 22.49 2.69
C SER A 346 13.37 22.34 1.17
N LYS A 347 14.54 21.85 0.75
CA LYS A 347 14.92 21.73 -0.67
C LYS A 347 14.68 20.34 -1.25
N SER A 348 14.75 19.27 -0.43
CA SER A 348 14.67 17.87 -0.90
C SER A 348 13.72 16.97 -0.09
N SER A 349 12.51 17.47 0.19
CA SER A 349 11.52 16.80 1.04
C SER A 349 11.13 15.38 0.60
N ARG A 350 11.32 15.00 -0.68
CA ARG A 350 10.93 13.67 -1.19
C ARG A 350 11.68 12.54 -0.48
N LYS A 351 12.99 12.67 -0.22
CA LYS A 351 13.79 11.63 0.45
C LYS A 351 13.33 11.47 1.90
N ALA A 352 13.18 12.59 2.61
CA ALA A 352 12.65 12.62 3.97
C ALA A 352 11.24 12.01 4.07
N TRP A 353 10.33 12.38 3.17
CA TRP A 353 8.98 11.81 3.12
C TRP A 353 8.95 10.33 2.75
N GLN A 354 9.93 9.83 2.00
CA GLN A 354 10.06 8.40 1.74
C GLN A 354 10.57 7.67 2.98
N LEU A 355 11.54 8.24 3.71
CA LEU A 355 12.04 7.69 4.95
C LEU A 355 10.93 7.61 6.01
N LEU A 356 10.22 8.73 6.26
CA LEU A 356 9.11 8.79 7.21
C LEU A 356 8.05 7.71 6.93
N ARG A 357 7.68 7.51 5.66
CA ARG A 357 6.73 6.46 5.27
C ARG A 357 7.24 5.04 5.52
N ARG A 358 8.55 4.81 5.34
CA ARG A 358 9.16 3.51 5.66
C ARG A 358 9.22 3.26 7.17
N LEU A 359 9.36 4.31 7.97
CA LEU A 359 9.40 4.22 9.43
C LEU A 359 8.02 4.09 10.08
N ASP A 360 6.99 4.66 9.43
CA ASP A 360 5.55 4.52 9.74
C ASP A 360 5.02 3.11 9.41
N SER A 361 5.70 2.42 8.50
CA SER A 361 5.46 1.00 8.25
C SER A 361 6.09 0.21 9.41
N ASP A 362 5.38 0.08 10.53
CA ASP A 362 5.54 -1.11 11.37
C ASP A 362 5.52 -2.33 10.45
N PRO A 363 6.28 -3.40 10.73
CA PRO A 363 6.32 -4.57 9.87
C PRO A 363 4.87 -4.90 9.52
N LEU A 364 4.53 -4.73 8.24
CA LEU A 364 3.27 -5.21 7.72
C LEU A 364 3.20 -6.61 8.33
N VAL A 365 2.19 -6.87 9.15
CA VAL A 365 1.76 -8.25 9.36
C VAL A 365 1.70 -8.75 7.94
N ASN A 366 2.68 -9.57 7.54
CA ASN A 366 2.71 -10.11 6.19
C ASN A 366 1.33 -10.72 6.10
N PRO A 367 0.42 -10.19 5.28
CA PRO A 367 -0.84 -10.86 5.13
C PRO A 367 -0.41 -12.25 4.69
N GLY A 368 -0.68 -13.26 5.52
CA GLY A 368 -0.40 -14.65 5.16
C GLY A 368 -0.86 -14.83 3.72
N HIS A 369 -0.10 -15.59 2.93
CA HIS A 369 -0.29 -15.76 1.47
C HIS A 369 -1.75 -15.47 1.09
N ALA A 370 -1.99 -14.33 0.45
CA ALA A 370 -3.34 -13.97 0.07
C ALA A 370 -3.77 -15.03 -0.94
N ASN A 371 -4.66 -15.94 -0.56
CA ASN A 371 -5.31 -16.91 -1.46
C ASN A 371 -6.18 -16.21 -2.54
N VAL A 372 -6.10 -14.88 -2.64
CA VAL A 372 -6.84 -14.06 -3.59
C VAL A 372 -6.06 -13.93 -4.89
N THR A 373 -6.64 -14.46 -5.97
CA THR A 373 -6.06 -14.34 -7.30
C THR A 373 -6.41 -13.00 -7.97
N PRO A 374 -5.58 -12.51 -8.91
CA PRO A 374 -5.93 -11.34 -9.72
C PRO A 374 -7.28 -11.49 -10.44
N ASP A 375 -7.64 -12.71 -10.87
CA ASP A 375 -8.90 -12.99 -11.54
C ASP A 375 -10.11 -12.92 -10.60
N GLN A 376 -9.98 -13.32 -9.33
CA GLN A 376 -11.04 -13.12 -8.33
C GLN A 376 -11.32 -11.64 -8.08
N ILE A 377 -10.26 -10.82 -7.96
CA ILE A 377 -10.41 -9.36 -7.84
C ILE A 377 -11.05 -8.78 -9.10
N ALA A 378 -10.59 -9.17 -10.29
CA ALA A 378 -11.18 -8.73 -11.55
C ALA A 378 -12.66 -9.14 -11.66
N HIS A 379 -13.01 -10.34 -11.20
CA HIS A 379 -14.39 -10.81 -11.17
C HIS A 379 -15.26 -9.98 -10.23
N GLN A 380 -14.76 -9.62 -9.05
CA GLN A 380 -15.47 -8.77 -8.09
C GLN A 380 -15.78 -7.38 -8.69
N VAL A 381 -14.85 -6.76 -9.40
CA VAL A 381 -15.09 -5.47 -10.09
C VAL A 381 -16.24 -5.57 -11.09
N ILE A 382 -16.29 -6.66 -11.86
CA ILE A 382 -17.39 -6.91 -12.81
C ILE A 382 -18.70 -7.15 -12.08
N GLN A 383 -18.69 -7.97 -11.02
CA GLN A 383 -19.88 -8.28 -10.23
C GLN A 383 -20.50 -7.02 -9.62
N ASN A 384 -19.68 -6.08 -9.13
CA ASN A 384 -20.17 -4.81 -8.60
C ASN A 384 -21.03 -4.06 -9.63
N GLY A 385 -20.55 -4.00 -10.88
CA GLY A 385 -21.23 -3.34 -12.01
C GLY A 385 -22.32 -4.16 -12.72
N LYS A 386 -22.59 -5.42 -12.31
CA LYS A 386 -23.71 -6.21 -12.84
C LYS A 386 -25.05 -5.66 -12.32
N THR A 387 -26.01 -5.51 -13.24
CA THR A 387 -27.39 -5.10 -12.98
C THR A 387 -28.34 -6.26 -13.31
N ASN A 388 -29.32 -6.54 -12.45
CA ASN A 388 -30.25 -7.68 -12.58
C ASN A 388 -31.42 -7.46 -13.56
N CYS A 389 -31.65 -6.23 -14.04
CA CYS A 389 -32.76 -5.93 -14.96
C CYS A 389 -32.38 -6.12 -16.43
N SER A 390 -33.37 -6.60 -17.20
CA SER A 390 -33.36 -6.71 -18.66
C SER A 390 -33.06 -5.36 -19.33
N ARG A 391 -32.48 -5.41 -20.53
CA ARG A 391 -32.01 -4.25 -21.30
C ARG A 391 -33.15 -3.27 -21.66
N ILE A 392 -33.56 -2.39 -20.75
CA ILE A 392 -34.41 -1.25 -21.12
C ILE A 392 -33.57 -0.37 -22.06
N LYS A 393 -34.04 -0.20 -23.31
CA LYS A 393 -33.46 0.72 -24.29
C LYS A 393 -33.91 2.15 -23.95
N MET A 394 -33.30 2.77 -22.94
CA MET A 394 -33.48 4.22 -22.73
C MET A 394 -32.77 4.97 -23.86
N LYS A 395 -33.54 5.65 -24.72
CA LYS A 395 -33.02 6.62 -25.69
C LYS A 395 -32.99 7.99 -25.01
N ILE A 396 -32.00 8.81 -25.36
CA ILE A 396 -31.95 10.21 -24.92
C ILE A 396 -33.02 10.97 -25.70
N ASN A 397 -34.03 11.48 -25.00
CA ASN A 397 -35.06 12.33 -25.61
C ASN A 397 -34.48 13.73 -25.76
N ARG A 398 -34.16 14.10 -27.00
CA ARG A 398 -33.56 15.39 -27.31
C ARG A 398 -34.62 16.48 -27.33
N VAL A 399 -34.25 17.67 -26.88
CA VAL A 399 -35.05 18.90 -26.98
C VAL A 399 -34.19 19.93 -27.72
N PRO A 400 -34.16 19.90 -29.07
CA PRO A 400 -33.22 20.69 -29.87
C PRO A 400 -33.27 22.20 -29.58
N GLU A 401 -34.45 22.73 -29.28
CA GLU A 401 -34.68 24.15 -28.97
C GLU A 401 -33.94 24.63 -27.71
N LEU A 402 -33.66 23.73 -26.77
CA LEU A 402 -32.98 24.01 -25.51
C LEU A 402 -31.52 23.55 -25.52
N GLU A 403 -31.02 23.02 -26.64
CA GLU A 403 -29.66 22.51 -26.73
C GLU A 403 -28.63 23.66 -26.70
N THR A 404 -27.62 23.50 -25.85
CA THR A 404 -26.47 24.40 -25.78
C THR A 404 -25.26 23.72 -26.41
N HIS A 405 -24.44 24.47 -27.16
CA HIS A 405 -23.21 23.95 -27.79
C HIS A 405 -21.93 24.53 -27.17
N GLN A 406 -22.02 25.15 -25.99
CA GLN A 406 -20.91 25.89 -25.38
C GLN A 406 -19.72 25.00 -24.99
N LEU A 407 -19.97 23.75 -24.58
CA LEU A 407 -18.91 22.83 -24.14
C LEU A 407 -18.14 22.21 -25.31
N PHE A 408 -18.71 22.23 -26.52
CA PHE A 408 -18.19 21.56 -27.71
C PHE A 408 -17.35 22.47 -28.64
N SER A 409 -17.06 23.71 -28.24
CA SER A 409 -16.17 24.60 -28.99
C SER A 409 -14.75 23.99 -29.19
N PRO A 410 -13.96 24.40 -30.20
CA PRO A 410 -12.58 23.94 -30.32
C PRO A 410 -11.75 24.27 -29.07
N LEU A 411 -10.92 23.34 -28.64
CA LEU A 411 -9.92 23.50 -27.60
C LEU A 411 -8.79 24.41 -28.08
N ASN A 412 -8.22 25.19 -27.16
CA ASN A 412 -7.08 26.08 -27.43
C ASN A 412 -5.82 25.71 -26.62
N LEU A 413 -4.70 26.33 -26.97
CA LEU A 413 -3.39 26.06 -26.39
C LEU A 413 -3.30 26.47 -24.90
N LYS A 414 -4.03 27.51 -24.49
CA LYS A 414 -4.07 27.97 -23.09
C LYS A 414 -4.71 26.90 -22.20
N GLU A 415 -5.85 26.35 -22.62
CA GLU A 415 -6.53 25.25 -21.93
C GLU A 415 -5.63 24.01 -21.80
N LEU A 416 -4.88 23.68 -22.87
CA LEU A 416 -3.96 22.55 -22.87
C LEU A 416 -2.83 22.74 -21.84
N ARG A 417 -2.16 23.89 -21.88
CA ARG A 417 -1.07 24.21 -20.96
C ARG A 417 -1.54 24.25 -19.51
N GLU A 418 -2.72 24.80 -19.25
CA GLU A 418 -3.34 24.80 -17.92
C GLU A 418 -3.64 23.37 -17.42
N ALA A 419 -4.17 22.51 -18.30
CA ALA A 419 -4.44 21.10 -17.98
C ALA A 419 -3.15 20.32 -17.66
N ILE A 420 -2.09 20.50 -18.45
CA ILE A 420 -0.77 19.89 -18.24
C ILE A 420 -0.16 20.39 -16.91
N LYS A 421 -0.22 21.70 -16.64
CA LYS A 421 0.31 22.30 -15.41
C LYS A 421 -0.35 21.71 -14.16
N ARG A 422 -1.68 21.53 -14.18
CA ARG A 422 -2.46 20.94 -13.07
C ARG A 422 -2.17 19.45 -12.84
N CYS A 423 -1.65 18.74 -13.84
CA CYS A 423 -1.30 17.33 -13.68
C CYS A 423 -0.02 17.12 -12.85
N LYS A 424 -0.05 16.18 -11.91
CA LYS A 424 1.06 15.88 -10.99
C LYS A 424 2.11 14.97 -11.65
N THR A 425 3.40 15.25 -11.43
CA THR A 425 4.53 14.39 -11.82
C THR A 425 4.76 13.27 -10.81
N GLY A 426 5.58 12.27 -11.16
CA GLY A 426 5.93 11.14 -10.30
C GLY A 426 4.77 10.15 -10.09
N LYS A 427 3.84 10.07 -11.05
CA LYS A 427 2.70 9.13 -11.04
C LYS A 427 2.98 7.97 -11.98
N ALA A 428 2.44 6.80 -11.63
CA ALA A 428 2.58 5.60 -12.45
C ALA A 428 1.89 5.81 -13.82
N PRO A 429 2.53 5.38 -14.93
CA PRO A 429 2.01 5.58 -16.27
C PRO A 429 0.87 4.59 -16.57
N GLY A 430 0.15 4.85 -17.66
CA GLY A 430 -0.81 3.93 -18.23
C GLY A 430 -0.12 2.82 -19.05
N LEU A 431 -0.86 2.22 -19.98
CA LEU A 431 -0.33 1.17 -20.87
C LEU A 431 0.56 1.72 -21.99
N ASP A 432 0.48 3.02 -22.26
CA ASP A 432 1.32 3.75 -23.21
C ASP A 432 2.75 3.98 -22.70
N ASP A 433 2.98 3.79 -21.40
CA ASP A 433 4.26 4.01 -20.70
C ASP A 433 4.79 5.44 -20.84
N LEU A 434 3.89 6.42 -21.04
CA LEU A 434 4.22 7.85 -21.06
C LEU A 434 4.06 8.46 -19.66
N MET A 435 5.07 9.20 -19.23
CA MET A 435 5.15 9.89 -17.95
C MET A 435 4.81 11.37 -18.09
N MET A 436 4.26 11.96 -17.03
CA MET A 436 3.87 13.37 -17.01
C MET A 436 5.09 14.30 -17.16
N GLU A 437 6.26 13.84 -16.71
CA GLU A 437 7.55 14.50 -16.89
C GLU A 437 7.83 14.75 -18.38
N GLN A 438 7.67 13.74 -19.24
CA GLN A 438 7.87 13.90 -20.69
C GLN A 438 6.84 14.87 -21.29
N ILE A 439 5.59 14.80 -20.85
CA ILE A 439 4.50 15.66 -21.35
C ILE A 439 4.71 17.13 -20.97
N LYS A 440 5.29 17.40 -19.80
CA LYS A 440 5.61 18.77 -19.36
C LYS A 440 6.79 19.41 -20.10
N HIS A 441 7.58 18.61 -20.81
CA HIS A 441 8.74 19.07 -21.59
C HIS A 441 8.50 18.94 -23.10
N LEU A 442 7.24 18.92 -23.56
CA LEU A 442 6.92 19.00 -24.98
C LEU A 442 7.31 20.38 -25.54
N GLY A 443 7.80 20.42 -26.79
CA GLY A 443 8.05 21.66 -27.52
C GLY A 443 6.78 22.24 -28.17
N ALA A 444 6.93 23.38 -28.84
CA ALA A 444 5.80 24.11 -29.41
C ALA A 444 5.08 23.34 -30.55
N LYS A 445 5.81 22.69 -31.47
CA LYS A 445 5.19 21.85 -32.51
C LYS A 445 4.48 20.66 -31.88
N ALA A 446 5.08 20.04 -30.86
CA ALA A 446 4.49 18.91 -30.16
C ALA A 446 3.21 19.28 -29.40
N GLU A 447 3.19 20.43 -28.73
CA GLU A 447 1.98 20.97 -28.09
C GLU A 447 0.88 21.27 -29.12
N ASN A 448 1.23 21.88 -30.25
CA ASN A 448 0.30 22.17 -31.34
C ASN A 448 -0.25 20.88 -31.99
N TRP A 449 0.59 19.86 -32.17
CA TRP A 449 0.17 18.55 -32.63
C TRP A 449 -0.86 17.95 -31.67
N LEU A 450 -0.55 17.98 -30.36
CA LEU A 450 -1.43 17.43 -29.33
C LEU A 450 -2.76 18.17 -29.24
N LEU A 451 -2.75 19.51 -29.42
CA LEU A 451 -3.95 20.33 -29.49
C LEU A 451 -4.84 19.93 -30.69
N LYS A 452 -4.26 19.83 -31.88
CA LYS A 452 -4.99 19.40 -33.10
C LYS A 452 -5.58 18.00 -32.92
N PHE A 453 -4.80 17.08 -32.36
CA PHE A 453 -5.23 15.72 -32.03
C PHE A 453 -6.41 15.70 -31.04
N TYR A 454 -6.37 16.48 -29.96
CA TYR A 454 -7.52 16.57 -29.03
C TYR A 454 -8.75 17.21 -29.66
N ASN A 455 -8.56 18.19 -30.54
CA ASN A 455 -9.66 18.79 -31.31
C ASN A 455 -10.32 17.80 -32.27
N GLN A 456 -9.56 16.91 -32.90
CA GLN A 456 -10.12 15.81 -33.68
C GLN A 456 -10.86 14.79 -32.80
N CYS A 457 -10.29 14.44 -31.63
CA CYS A 457 -10.99 13.57 -30.67
C CYS A 457 -12.35 14.15 -30.29
N LEU A 458 -12.41 15.47 -30.06
CA LEU A 458 -13.65 16.20 -29.75
C LEU A 458 -14.59 16.21 -30.95
N ALA A 459 -14.15 16.69 -32.12
CA ALA A 459 -14.95 16.84 -33.32
C ALA A 459 -15.57 15.51 -33.80
N HIS A 460 -14.77 14.45 -33.86
CA HIS A 460 -15.21 13.13 -34.31
C HIS A 460 -15.86 12.30 -33.19
N LYS A 461 -15.83 12.76 -31.92
CA LYS A 461 -16.29 12.03 -30.73
C LYS A 461 -15.64 10.64 -30.64
N GLN A 462 -14.35 10.57 -30.96
CA GLN A 462 -13.57 9.34 -30.98
C GLN A 462 -12.32 9.49 -30.10
N ILE A 463 -11.80 8.36 -29.62
CA ILE A 463 -10.59 8.31 -28.80
C ILE A 463 -9.71 7.15 -29.24
N PRO A 464 -8.38 7.24 -29.05
CA PRO A 464 -7.46 6.15 -29.33
C PRO A 464 -7.85 4.85 -28.63
N ARG A 465 -7.62 3.73 -29.31
CA ARG A 465 -7.86 2.39 -28.76
C ARG A 465 -7.06 2.14 -27.47
N ALA A 466 -5.86 2.71 -27.37
CA ALA A 466 -5.01 2.63 -26.18
C ALA A 466 -5.72 3.17 -24.91
N TRP A 467 -6.47 4.27 -25.02
CA TRP A 467 -7.16 4.90 -23.88
C TRP A 467 -8.35 4.09 -23.35
N ARG A 468 -8.87 3.15 -24.15
CA ARG A 468 -9.92 2.21 -23.75
C ARG A 468 -9.38 1.02 -22.96
N LYS A 469 -8.06 0.81 -22.96
CA LYS A 469 -7.41 -0.27 -22.21
C LYS A 469 -6.83 0.28 -20.91
N THR A 470 -6.93 -0.46 -19.81
CA THR A 470 -6.47 0.02 -18.50
C THR A 470 -5.86 -1.09 -17.67
N LYS A 471 -4.75 -0.80 -16.99
CA LYS A 471 -4.19 -1.67 -15.95
C LYS A 471 -4.80 -1.28 -14.60
N ILE A 472 -5.33 -2.24 -13.85
CA ILE A 472 -5.84 -2.02 -12.49
C ILE A 472 -4.84 -2.58 -11.48
N ILE A 473 -4.51 -1.80 -10.46
CA ILE A 473 -3.74 -2.24 -9.29
C ILE A 473 -4.67 -2.36 -8.10
N ALA A 474 -4.66 -3.50 -7.42
CA ALA A 474 -5.46 -3.74 -6.24
C ALA A 474 -4.73 -3.31 -4.96
N ILE A 475 -5.34 -2.43 -4.16
CA ILE A 475 -4.78 -1.96 -2.88
C ILE A 475 -5.68 -2.41 -1.74
N LEU A 476 -5.13 -3.14 -0.76
CA LEU A 476 -5.89 -3.60 0.40
C LEU A 476 -6.37 -2.41 1.25
N LYS A 477 -7.63 -2.46 1.69
CA LYS A 477 -8.18 -1.49 2.64
C LYS A 477 -7.46 -1.66 4.00
N PRO A 478 -7.02 -0.56 4.66
CA PRO A 478 -6.32 -0.65 5.93
C PRO A 478 -7.10 -1.45 6.99
N GLY A 479 -6.43 -2.38 7.67
CA GLY A 479 -7.01 -3.17 8.76
C GLY A 479 -8.09 -4.18 8.34
N LYS A 480 -8.16 -4.53 7.05
CA LYS A 480 -9.10 -5.54 6.52
C LYS A 480 -8.35 -6.81 6.13
N ASP A 481 -9.06 -7.93 6.20
CA ASP A 481 -8.55 -9.25 5.84
C ASP A 481 -8.12 -9.31 4.37
N ALA A 482 -6.89 -9.77 4.13
CA ALA A 482 -6.28 -9.91 2.81
C ALA A 482 -6.82 -11.11 2.02
N SER A 483 -7.49 -12.06 2.69
CA SER A 483 -8.04 -13.26 2.04
C SER A 483 -9.33 -12.99 1.27
N ASN A 484 -9.90 -11.78 1.39
CA ASN A 484 -11.17 -11.42 0.76
C ASN A 484 -11.00 -10.37 -0.36
N ALA A 485 -11.32 -10.75 -1.59
CA ALA A 485 -11.24 -9.88 -2.78
C ALA A 485 -12.03 -8.55 -2.63
N ARG A 486 -13.12 -8.52 -1.85
CA ARG A 486 -13.94 -7.31 -1.59
C ARG A 486 -13.22 -6.24 -0.76
N ASN A 487 -12.16 -6.63 -0.05
CA ASN A 487 -11.36 -5.74 0.76
C ASN A 487 -10.31 -4.97 -0.05
N TYR A 488 -10.17 -5.25 -1.35
CA TYR A 488 -9.27 -4.54 -2.23
C TYR A 488 -9.97 -3.38 -2.96
N ARG A 489 -9.27 -2.25 -3.09
CA ARG A 489 -9.66 -1.12 -3.93
C ARG A 489 -9.01 -1.25 -5.31
N PRO A 490 -9.79 -1.30 -6.40
CA PRO A 490 -9.25 -1.38 -7.75
C PRO A 490 -8.85 0.01 -8.27
N ILE A 491 -7.55 0.33 -8.30
CA ILE A 491 -7.05 1.62 -8.81
C ILE A 491 -6.71 1.50 -10.31
N SER A 492 -7.38 2.28 -11.14
CA SER A 492 -7.20 2.32 -12.58
C SER A 492 -6.02 3.21 -12.99
N LEU A 493 -4.98 2.62 -13.59
CA LEU A 493 -3.85 3.34 -14.19
C LEU A 493 -4.17 3.73 -15.64
N LEU A 494 -4.77 4.91 -15.79
CA LEU A 494 -5.09 5.52 -17.08
C LEU A 494 -3.89 6.23 -17.70
N CYS A 495 -3.83 6.23 -19.04
CA CYS A 495 -2.85 6.98 -19.83
C CYS A 495 -2.81 8.45 -19.41
N HIS A 496 -1.62 9.06 -19.38
CA HIS A 496 -1.48 10.43 -18.92
C HIS A 496 -2.07 11.45 -19.89
N LEU A 497 -1.95 11.23 -21.20
CA LEU A 497 -2.59 12.07 -22.21
C LEU A 497 -4.13 11.99 -22.12
N TYR A 498 -4.68 10.81 -21.82
CA TYR A 498 -6.10 10.66 -21.53
C TYR A 498 -6.54 11.53 -20.34
N LYS A 499 -5.75 11.58 -19.26
CA LYS A 499 -6.05 12.44 -18.09
C LYS A 499 -5.95 13.93 -18.40
N VAL A 500 -5.05 14.34 -19.31
CA VAL A 500 -4.97 15.73 -19.78
C VAL A 500 -6.24 16.09 -20.54
N TYR A 501 -6.69 15.21 -21.45
CA TYR A 501 -7.96 15.40 -22.17
C TYR A 501 -9.16 15.51 -21.22
N GLU A 502 -9.30 14.56 -20.27
CA GLU A 502 -10.36 14.62 -19.25
C GLU A 502 -10.30 15.91 -18.42
N ARG A 503 -9.11 16.43 -18.12
CA ARG A 503 -8.93 17.69 -17.38
C ARG A 503 -9.40 18.89 -18.18
N MET A 504 -9.13 18.94 -19.48
CA MET A 504 -9.62 20.03 -20.35
C MET A 504 -11.15 20.03 -20.39
N LEU A 505 -11.76 18.86 -20.59
CA LEU A 505 -13.22 18.71 -20.54
C LEU A 505 -13.80 19.11 -19.17
N LEU A 506 -13.15 18.73 -18.08
CA LEU A 506 -13.57 19.09 -16.72
C LEU A 506 -13.54 20.60 -16.49
N ASN A 507 -12.50 21.29 -16.98
CA ASN A 507 -12.37 22.74 -16.81
C ASN A 507 -13.52 23.50 -17.50
N ARG A 508 -14.05 22.97 -18.61
CA ARG A 508 -15.23 23.51 -19.30
C ARG A 508 -16.54 23.13 -18.63
N LEU A 509 -16.67 21.87 -18.21
CA LEU A 509 -17.89 21.35 -17.62
C LEU A 509 -18.17 21.96 -16.24
N GLY A 510 -17.14 22.12 -15.41
CA GLY A 510 -17.26 22.53 -14.01
C GLY A 510 -18.12 23.79 -13.81
N PRO A 511 -17.81 24.93 -14.45
CA PRO A 511 -18.58 26.16 -14.31
C PRO A 511 -20.07 26.03 -14.71
N VAL A 512 -20.38 25.17 -15.69
CA VAL A 512 -21.76 25.00 -16.20
C VAL A 512 -22.63 24.19 -15.25
N ILE A 513 -22.05 23.18 -14.58
CA ILE A 513 -22.80 22.27 -13.71
C ILE A 513 -22.85 22.75 -12.26
N GLU A 514 -21.83 23.46 -11.78
CA GLU A 514 -21.70 23.84 -10.37
C GLU A 514 -22.95 24.54 -9.79
N PRO A 515 -23.58 25.53 -10.46
CA PRO A 515 -24.81 26.15 -9.96
C PRO A 515 -26.05 25.25 -10.03
N LYS A 516 -26.00 24.16 -10.82
CA LYS A 516 -27.11 23.20 -11.01
C LYS A 516 -27.02 22.00 -10.06
N LEU A 517 -25.93 21.87 -9.31
CA LEU A 517 -25.74 20.77 -8.38
C LEU A 517 -26.48 21.02 -7.05
N ILE A 518 -27.10 19.97 -6.48
CA ILE A 518 -27.79 20.03 -5.19
C ILE A 518 -26.92 20.66 -4.11
N ALA A 519 -27.50 21.60 -3.36
CA ALA A 519 -26.75 22.43 -2.40
C ALA A 519 -26.08 21.57 -1.30
N GLN A 520 -26.74 20.49 -0.89
CA GLN A 520 -26.35 19.57 0.18
C GLN A 520 -25.11 18.73 -0.15
N GLN A 521 -24.76 18.56 -1.43
CA GLN A 521 -23.56 17.85 -1.87
C GLN A 521 -22.34 18.75 -1.74
N ALA A 522 -21.37 18.31 -0.94
CA ALA A 522 -20.10 18.99 -0.69
C ALA A 522 -18.86 18.23 -1.23
N GLY A 523 -19.01 16.96 -1.59
CA GLY A 523 -17.92 16.13 -2.10
C GLY A 523 -17.44 16.59 -3.47
N PHE A 524 -16.11 16.67 -3.65
CA PHE A 524 -15.46 16.99 -4.93
C PHE A 524 -15.87 18.32 -5.58
N ARG A 525 -16.35 19.29 -4.80
CA ARG A 525 -16.77 20.61 -5.28
C ARG A 525 -15.79 21.71 -4.87
N PRO A 526 -15.59 22.75 -5.71
CA PRO A 526 -14.76 23.89 -5.35
C PRO A 526 -15.34 24.63 -4.15
N GLY A 527 -14.48 25.17 -3.28
CA GLY A 527 -14.91 25.94 -2.09
C GLY A 527 -15.48 25.11 -0.93
N LYS A 528 -15.89 23.86 -1.18
CA LYS A 528 -16.46 22.95 -0.17
C LYS A 528 -15.40 21.98 0.39
N ASN A 529 -15.48 21.69 1.69
CA ASN A 529 -14.50 20.83 2.37
C ASN A 529 -15.17 19.96 3.45
N CYS A 530 -14.47 18.94 3.95
CA CYS A 530 -15.00 18.04 4.98
C CYS A 530 -15.38 18.78 6.27
N THR A 531 -14.51 19.68 6.75
CA THR A 531 -14.72 20.43 8.00
C THR A 531 -16.01 21.25 7.96
N GLY A 532 -16.26 21.99 6.88
CA GLY A 532 -17.47 22.77 6.69
C GLY A 532 -18.73 21.90 6.65
N GLN A 533 -18.66 20.71 6.05
CA GLN A 533 -19.78 19.77 6.04
C GLN A 533 -20.07 19.17 7.42
N ILE A 534 -19.04 18.86 8.20
CA ILE A 534 -19.19 18.37 9.58
C ILE A 534 -19.79 19.49 10.44
N LEU A 535 -19.27 20.72 10.32
CA LEU A 535 -19.81 21.89 11.04
C LEU A 535 -21.30 22.09 10.74
N HIS A 536 -21.71 21.95 9.48
CA HIS A 536 -23.12 22.07 9.11
C HIS A 536 -24.02 21.02 9.77
N LEU A 537 -23.54 19.78 9.88
CA LEU A 537 -24.24 18.71 10.59
C LEU A 537 -24.29 18.97 12.10
N THR A 538 -23.17 19.34 12.71
CA THR A 538 -23.11 19.56 14.17
C THR A 538 -23.90 20.78 14.59
N GLU A 539 -23.88 21.86 13.81
CA GLU A 539 -24.73 23.04 14.07
C GLU A 539 -26.22 22.64 14.02
N HIS A 540 -26.62 21.83 13.04
CA HIS A 540 -28.00 21.34 12.99
C HIS A 540 -28.38 20.47 14.19
N ILE A 541 -27.45 19.65 14.69
CA ILE A 541 -27.65 18.85 15.91
C ILE A 541 -27.80 19.79 17.13
N GLU A 542 -26.95 20.81 17.26
CA GLU A 542 -27.01 21.81 18.33
C GLU A 542 -28.34 22.56 18.33
N GLU A 543 -28.85 22.98 17.17
CA GLU A 543 -30.21 23.55 17.04
C GLU A 543 -31.30 22.62 17.60
N GLY A 544 -31.10 21.31 17.46
CA GLY A 544 -31.99 20.30 18.03
C GLY A 544 -31.95 20.29 19.54
N TYR A 545 -30.76 20.45 20.13
CA TYR A 545 -30.59 20.57 21.58
C TYR A 545 -31.30 21.80 22.12
N GLU A 546 -31.16 22.97 21.48
CA GLU A 546 -31.84 24.22 21.86
C GLU A 546 -33.36 24.06 21.89
N LYS A 547 -33.91 23.29 20.94
CA LYS A 547 -35.35 23.02 20.83
C LYS A 547 -35.85 21.92 21.76
N GLY A 548 -34.96 21.28 22.55
CA GLY A 548 -35.29 20.12 23.37
C GLY A 548 -35.67 18.87 22.57
N CYS A 549 -35.28 18.83 21.29
CA CYS A 549 -35.55 17.74 20.36
C CYS A 549 -34.43 16.68 20.39
N ILE A 550 -34.78 15.48 19.91
CA ILE A 550 -33.84 14.41 19.59
C ILE A 550 -33.50 14.54 18.11
N THR A 551 -32.21 14.62 17.78
CA THR A 551 -31.76 14.55 16.39
C THR A 551 -31.34 13.12 16.07
N GLY A 552 -32.13 12.42 15.28
CA GLY A 552 -31.76 11.11 14.74
C GLY A 552 -31.02 11.25 13.42
N THR A 553 -29.92 10.52 13.26
CA THR A 553 -29.09 10.56 12.05
C THR A 553 -28.79 9.16 11.55
N VAL A 554 -29.00 8.92 10.26
CA VAL A 554 -28.57 7.71 9.55
C VAL A 554 -27.39 8.04 8.65
N PHE A 555 -26.29 7.30 8.82
CA PHE A 555 -25.11 7.37 7.96
C PHE A 555 -25.17 6.22 6.94
N VAL A 556 -25.58 6.54 5.72
CA VAL A 556 -25.82 5.57 4.65
C VAL A 556 -24.50 5.19 3.96
N ASP A 557 -24.24 3.88 3.87
CA ASP A 557 -23.12 3.30 3.11
C ASP A 557 -23.63 2.71 1.79
N LEU A 558 -22.98 3.05 0.68
CA LEU A 558 -23.24 2.47 -0.65
C LEU A 558 -22.16 1.45 -1.02
N THR A 559 -22.59 0.27 -1.49
CA THR A 559 -21.64 -0.76 -1.93
C THR A 559 -21.01 -0.40 -3.26
N ALA A 560 -19.70 -0.09 -3.23
CA ALA A 560 -18.90 0.15 -4.43
C ALA A 560 -19.53 1.17 -5.39
N ALA A 561 -19.92 2.34 -4.86
CA ALA A 561 -20.75 3.34 -5.54
C ALA A 561 -20.26 3.72 -6.95
N TYR A 562 -18.95 3.83 -7.16
CA TYR A 562 -18.37 4.13 -8.48
C TYR A 562 -18.54 2.96 -9.46
N ASP A 563 -18.41 1.72 -9.00
CA ASP A 563 -18.49 0.53 -9.86
C ASP A 563 -19.95 0.24 -10.28
N THR A 564 -20.94 0.70 -9.51
CA THR A 564 -22.37 0.47 -9.76
C THR A 564 -23.00 1.42 -10.77
N VAL A 565 -22.34 2.54 -11.10
CA VAL A 565 -22.87 3.57 -12.00
C VAL A 565 -23.22 3.01 -13.38
N GLN A 566 -24.51 3.04 -13.73
CA GLN A 566 -24.96 2.59 -15.05
C GLN A 566 -24.72 3.68 -16.11
N HIS A 567 -23.95 3.35 -17.14
CA HIS A 567 -23.55 4.34 -18.17
C HIS A 567 -24.74 4.95 -18.91
N ARG A 568 -25.77 4.16 -19.26
CA ARG A 568 -26.94 4.68 -19.98
C ARG A 568 -27.70 5.75 -19.19
N LYS A 569 -27.96 5.51 -17.90
CA LYS A 569 -28.58 6.50 -17.00
C LYS A 569 -27.70 7.71 -16.79
N MET A 570 -26.39 7.49 -16.63
CA MET A 570 -25.41 8.59 -16.57
C MET A 570 -25.54 9.52 -17.78
N LEU A 571 -25.59 8.98 -19.00
CA LEU A 571 -25.69 9.80 -20.21
C LEU A 571 -27.00 10.61 -20.27
N HIS A 572 -28.12 10.03 -19.82
CA HIS A 572 -29.38 10.76 -19.72
C HIS A 572 -29.29 11.93 -18.73
N LYS A 573 -28.70 11.71 -17.55
CA LYS A 573 -28.52 12.74 -16.53
C LYS A 573 -27.54 13.83 -16.97
N VAL A 574 -26.45 13.46 -17.65
CA VAL A 574 -25.51 14.42 -18.25
C VAL A 574 -26.23 15.31 -19.27
N TYR A 575 -27.00 14.72 -20.19
CA TYR A 575 -27.76 15.52 -21.16
C TYR A 575 -28.78 16.43 -20.47
N HIS A 576 -29.49 15.94 -19.45
CA HIS A 576 -30.50 16.73 -18.75
C HIS A 576 -29.89 17.96 -18.04
N ILE A 577 -28.71 17.82 -17.43
CA ILE A 577 -28.06 18.92 -16.70
C ILE A 577 -27.32 19.89 -17.63
N THR A 578 -26.64 19.39 -18.67
CA THR A 578 -25.84 20.23 -19.57
C THR A 578 -26.66 20.80 -20.71
N ARG A 579 -27.70 20.09 -21.16
CA ARG A 579 -28.42 20.32 -22.42
C ARG A 579 -27.49 20.32 -23.64
N ASP A 580 -26.35 19.63 -23.56
CA ASP A 580 -25.38 19.53 -24.66
C ASP A 580 -25.28 18.06 -25.12
N PHE A 581 -25.86 17.78 -26.30
CA PHE A 581 -25.88 16.43 -26.86
C PHE A 581 -24.49 15.97 -27.33
N ASP A 582 -23.70 16.88 -27.91
CA ASP A 582 -22.38 16.55 -28.45
C ASP A 582 -21.36 16.26 -27.33
N PHE A 583 -21.44 17.02 -26.24
CA PHE A 583 -20.70 16.73 -25.02
C PHE A 583 -21.14 15.39 -24.42
N THR A 584 -22.44 15.11 -24.35
CA THR A 584 -22.96 13.83 -23.86
C THR A 584 -22.42 12.66 -24.71
N LYS A 585 -22.34 12.82 -26.03
CA LYS A 585 -21.71 11.84 -26.93
C LYS A 585 -20.22 11.66 -26.66
N THR A 586 -19.51 12.74 -26.35
CA THR A 586 -18.10 12.67 -25.95
C THR A 586 -17.95 11.85 -24.65
N VAL A 587 -18.78 12.10 -23.63
CA VAL A 587 -18.81 11.31 -22.39
C VAL A 587 -19.14 9.83 -22.66
N GLN A 588 -20.09 9.55 -23.57
CA GLN A 588 -20.40 8.19 -24.03
C GLN A 588 -19.13 7.49 -24.56
N THR A 589 -18.40 8.15 -25.46
CA THR A 589 -17.17 7.61 -26.04
C THR A 589 -16.10 7.31 -24.98
N LEU A 590 -15.96 8.15 -23.95
CA LEU A 590 -15.00 7.96 -22.84
C LEU A 590 -15.33 6.76 -21.94
N LEU A 591 -16.61 6.46 -21.75
CA LEU A 591 -17.08 5.39 -20.87
C LEU A 591 -17.24 4.04 -21.58
N GLU A 592 -17.50 4.03 -22.89
CA GLU A 592 -17.77 2.80 -23.64
C GLU A 592 -16.53 1.96 -23.97
N ASN A 593 -16.76 0.67 -24.23
CA ASN A 593 -15.78 -0.29 -24.76
C ASN A 593 -14.48 -0.38 -23.97
N ARG A 594 -14.54 -0.12 -22.65
CA ARG A 594 -13.37 -0.19 -21.78
C ARG A 594 -13.03 -1.62 -21.43
N SER A 595 -11.74 -1.93 -21.51
CA SER A 595 -11.19 -3.23 -21.13
C SER A 595 -10.08 -3.07 -20.11
N PHE A 596 -10.00 -3.96 -19.14
CA PHE A 596 -8.99 -3.92 -18.09
C PHE A 596 -8.44 -5.31 -17.77
N TYR A 597 -7.26 -5.33 -17.15
CA TYR A 597 -6.77 -6.48 -16.38
C TYR A 597 -6.31 -5.98 -15.01
N VAL A 598 -6.37 -6.85 -14.01
CA VAL A 598 -5.85 -6.60 -12.67
C VAL A 598 -4.43 -7.14 -12.60
N GLU A 599 -3.50 -6.34 -12.07
CA GLU A 599 -2.17 -6.78 -11.68
C GLU A 599 -2.08 -6.77 -10.15
N PHE A 600 -1.82 -7.95 -9.58
CA PHE A 600 -1.70 -8.15 -8.15
C PHE A 600 -0.53 -9.08 -7.89
N GLN A 601 0.41 -8.68 -7.02
CA GLN A 601 1.62 -9.43 -6.66
C GLN A 601 2.37 -10.00 -7.90
N GLY A 602 2.57 -9.17 -8.93
CA GLY A 602 3.32 -9.55 -10.15
C GLY A 602 2.53 -10.35 -11.19
N GLN A 603 1.45 -11.02 -10.76
CA GLN A 603 0.54 -11.79 -11.60
C GLN A 603 -0.51 -10.88 -12.28
N LYS A 604 -1.02 -11.31 -13.43
CA LYS A 604 -2.04 -10.58 -14.22
C LYS A 604 -3.29 -11.43 -14.39
N SER A 605 -4.46 -10.83 -14.25
CA SER A 605 -5.73 -11.45 -14.62
C SER A 605 -5.89 -11.55 -16.13
N ARG A 606 -6.88 -12.32 -16.57
CA ARG A 606 -7.39 -12.22 -17.94
C ARG A 606 -7.94 -10.82 -18.22
N TRP A 607 -7.93 -10.42 -19.49
CA TRP A 607 -8.63 -9.20 -19.93
C TRP A 607 -10.12 -9.33 -19.71
N ARG A 608 -10.73 -8.29 -19.17
CA ARG A 608 -12.16 -8.19 -18.90
C ARG A 608 -12.71 -6.91 -19.50
N ARG A 609 -13.97 -6.95 -19.94
CA ARG A 609 -14.66 -5.76 -20.46
C ARG A 609 -15.56 -5.18 -19.38
N GLN A 610 -15.38 -3.89 -19.09
CA GLN A 610 -16.20 -3.16 -18.15
C GLN A 610 -17.42 -2.58 -18.88
N LYS A 611 -18.62 -2.92 -18.43
CA LYS A 611 -19.88 -2.43 -19.02
C LYS A 611 -20.51 -1.25 -18.26
N ASN A 612 -20.27 -1.19 -16.96
CA ASN A 612 -20.77 -0.16 -16.05
C ASN A 612 -19.65 0.23 -15.07
N GLY A 613 -19.86 1.35 -14.40
CA GLY A 613 -18.97 1.90 -13.39
C GLY A 613 -18.02 2.95 -13.94
N LEU A 614 -17.51 3.79 -13.03
CA LEU A 614 -16.56 4.85 -13.32
C LEU A 614 -15.14 4.40 -12.91
N PRO A 615 -14.12 4.59 -13.75
CA PRO A 615 -12.76 4.16 -13.42
C PRO A 615 -12.19 4.97 -12.26
N GLN A 616 -11.85 4.28 -11.16
CA GLN A 616 -11.22 4.88 -9.97
C GLN A 616 -9.80 5.36 -10.32
N GLY A 617 -9.66 6.67 -10.57
CA GLY A 617 -8.42 7.30 -11.06
C GLY A 617 -8.61 8.19 -12.29
N SER A 618 -9.82 8.22 -12.87
CA SER A 618 -10.23 9.22 -13.86
C SER A 618 -10.37 10.60 -13.23
N VAL A 619 -10.08 11.63 -14.03
CA VAL A 619 -10.21 13.04 -13.65
C VAL A 619 -11.68 13.48 -13.66
N LEU A 620 -12.49 12.96 -14.58
CA LEU A 620 -13.91 13.31 -14.73
C LEU A 620 -14.84 12.51 -13.82
N ALA A 621 -14.42 11.31 -13.40
CA ALA A 621 -15.27 10.39 -12.63
C ALA A 621 -15.95 11.03 -11.39
N PRO A 622 -15.27 11.82 -10.53
CA PRO A 622 -15.93 12.43 -9.37
C PRO A 622 -17.05 13.40 -9.75
N THR A 623 -16.83 14.21 -10.78
CA THR A 623 -17.82 15.16 -11.29
C THR A 623 -19.00 14.46 -11.93
N LEU A 624 -18.74 13.39 -12.71
CA LEU A 624 -19.80 12.56 -13.27
C LEU A 624 -20.64 11.90 -12.17
N PHE A 625 -20.01 11.43 -11.09
CA PHE A 625 -20.73 10.87 -9.95
C PHE A 625 -21.66 11.89 -9.29
N ASN A 626 -21.19 13.13 -9.06
CA ASN A 626 -22.03 14.20 -8.54
C ASN A 626 -23.23 14.52 -9.46
N ILE A 627 -23.05 14.49 -10.78
CA ILE A 627 -24.15 14.64 -11.75
C ILE A 627 -25.14 13.46 -11.63
N PHE A 628 -24.62 12.24 -11.44
CA PHE A 628 -25.44 11.04 -11.35
C PHE A 628 -26.38 11.04 -10.14
N THR A 629 -25.91 11.53 -9.00
CA THR A 629 -26.67 11.60 -7.75
C THR A 629 -27.37 12.96 -7.55
N ASN A 630 -27.38 13.82 -8.57
CA ASN A 630 -27.87 15.20 -8.41
C ASN A 630 -29.38 15.31 -8.17
N ASP A 631 -30.14 14.31 -8.60
CA ASP A 631 -31.60 14.22 -8.46
C ASP A 631 -32.01 13.36 -7.25
N GLN A 632 -31.10 13.14 -6.30
CA GLN A 632 -31.41 12.40 -5.08
C GLN A 632 -32.52 13.11 -4.30
N PRO A 633 -33.60 12.40 -3.90
CA PRO A 633 -34.72 13.02 -3.22
C PRO A 633 -34.30 13.61 -1.88
N GLN A 634 -35.00 14.65 -1.45
CA GLN A 634 -34.93 15.22 -0.11
C GLN A 634 -36.25 14.88 0.60
N PRO A 635 -36.30 13.76 1.35
CA PRO A 635 -37.53 13.34 2.01
C PRO A 635 -38.07 14.44 2.95
N PRO A 636 -39.40 14.60 3.07
CA PRO A 636 -39.98 15.63 3.92
C PRO A 636 -39.55 15.44 5.37
N LEU A 637 -39.43 16.54 6.12
CA LEU A 637 -39.01 16.56 7.54
C LEU A 637 -37.61 15.99 7.78
N THR A 638 -36.76 15.91 6.74
CA THR A 638 -35.37 15.49 6.85
C THR A 638 -34.41 16.53 6.27
N LYS A 639 -33.15 16.44 6.68
CA LYS A 639 -32.04 17.22 6.13
C LYS A 639 -30.91 16.29 5.72
N SER A 640 -30.40 16.48 4.51
CA SER A 640 -29.31 15.66 3.97
C SER A 640 -27.98 16.40 4.05
N PHE A 641 -26.94 15.68 4.46
CA PHE A 641 -25.56 16.12 4.45
C PHE A 641 -24.75 15.14 3.60
N ILE A 642 -24.36 15.56 2.40
CA ILE A 642 -23.80 14.64 1.40
C ILE A 642 -22.35 15.00 1.10
N TYR A 643 -21.46 14.02 1.13
CA TYR A 643 -20.08 14.15 0.70
C TYR A 643 -19.70 12.98 -0.20
N ALA A 644 -19.79 13.19 -1.51
CA ALA A 644 -19.68 12.14 -2.51
C ALA A 644 -20.71 11.04 -2.28
N ASP A 645 -20.27 9.82 -1.96
CA ASP A 645 -21.10 8.66 -1.62
C ASP A 645 -21.51 8.59 -0.15
N ASP A 646 -20.84 9.33 0.75
CA ASP A 646 -21.23 9.41 2.17
C ASP A 646 -22.46 10.31 2.33
N LEU A 647 -23.57 9.75 2.85
CA LEU A 647 -24.80 10.50 3.17
C LEU A 647 -25.08 10.42 4.67
N GLY A 648 -25.18 11.58 5.33
CA GLY A 648 -25.82 11.73 6.64
C GLY A 648 -27.23 12.29 6.47
N LEU A 649 -28.25 11.48 6.77
CA LEU A 649 -29.65 11.88 6.72
C LEU A 649 -30.17 12.11 8.13
N THR A 650 -30.67 13.30 8.43
CA THR A 650 -31.09 13.69 9.78
C THR A 650 -32.57 14.05 9.87
N THR A 651 -33.16 13.85 11.04
CA THR A 651 -34.47 14.37 11.40
C THR A 651 -34.51 14.80 12.87
N GLN A 652 -35.46 15.66 13.23
CA GLN A 652 -35.61 16.20 14.59
C GLN A 652 -37.05 16.08 15.05
N ALA A 653 -37.27 15.42 16.19
CA ALA A 653 -38.59 15.33 16.83
C ALA A 653 -38.47 15.32 18.36
N LYS A 654 -39.61 15.44 19.06
CA LYS A 654 -39.66 15.44 20.54
C LYS A 654 -39.60 14.03 21.14
N ASP A 655 -39.88 13.00 20.36
CA ASP A 655 -39.98 11.61 20.79
C ASP A 655 -39.20 10.70 19.84
N PHE A 656 -38.67 9.60 20.37
CA PHE A 656 -37.82 8.67 19.61
C PHE A 656 -38.63 7.93 18.55
N GLU A 657 -39.89 7.61 18.84
CA GLU A 657 -40.81 6.89 17.96
C GLU A 657 -41.07 7.67 16.66
N THR A 658 -41.28 8.99 16.76
CA THR A 658 -41.42 9.86 15.60
C THR A 658 -40.12 9.95 14.81
N VAL A 659 -38.97 10.05 15.46
CA VAL A 659 -37.65 10.02 14.80
C VAL A 659 -37.46 8.70 14.03
N GLU A 660 -37.76 7.56 14.66
CA GLU A 660 -37.65 6.23 14.05
C GLU A 660 -38.56 6.10 12.83
N LYS A 661 -39.81 6.56 12.94
CA LYS A 661 -40.79 6.54 11.85
C LYS A 661 -40.38 7.44 10.68
N GLN A 662 -39.92 8.66 10.97
CA GLN A 662 -39.48 9.62 9.95
C GLN A 662 -38.24 9.12 9.21
N LEU A 663 -37.23 8.60 9.92
CA LEU A 663 -36.04 8.03 9.29
C LEU A 663 -36.37 6.78 8.46
N THR A 664 -37.23 5.89 8.97
CA THR A 664 -37.66 4.69 8.25
C THR A 664 -38.38 5.04 6.94
N ASN A 665 -39.29 6.02 6.97
CA ASN A 665 -39.99 6.50 5.78
C ASN A 665 -39.02 7.15 4.79
N ALA A 666 -38.12 8.01 5.27
CA ALA A 666 -37.15 8.68 4.42
C ALA A 666 -36.18 7.69 3.74
N LEU A 667 -35.78 6.63 4.44
CA LEU A 667 -34.97 5.55 3.88
C LEU A 667 -35.73 4.72 2.85
N LYS A 668 -37.05 4.57 2.96
CA LYS A 668 -37.90 3.91 1.97
C LYS A 668 -37.95 4.69 0.65
N ASP A 669 -38.04 6.02 0.74
CA ASP A 669 -37.99 6.91 -0.44
C ASP A 669 -36.62 6.81 -1.13
N LEU A 670 -35.54 6.82 -0.34
CA LEU A 670 -34.18 6.63 -0.85
C LEU A 670 -33.95 5.23 -1.45
N SER A 671 -34.53 4.17 -0.88
CA SER A 671 -34.46 2.82 -1.45
C SER A 671 -35.07 2.77 -2.85
N SER A 672 -36.21 3.44 -3.04
CA SER A 672 -36.87 3.52 -4.35
C SER A 672 -35.94 4.21 -5.37
N TYR A 673 -35.34 5.33 -4.97
CA TYR A 673 -34.35 6.05 -5.79
C TYR A 673 -33.09 5.22 -6.08
N TYR A 674 -32.51 4.54 -5.09
CA TYR A 674 -31.30 3.73 -5.28
C TYR A 674 -31.57 2.53 -6.18
N LYS A 675 -32.71 1.86 -6.01
CA LYS A 675 -33.14 0.75 -6.87
C LYS A 675 -33.34 1.21 -8.31
N GLU A 676 -33.99 2.36 -8.51
CA GLU A 676 -34.11 2.96 -9.83
C GLU A 676 -32.73 3.26 -10.41
N ASN A 677 -31.85 3.95 -9.68
CA ASN A 677 -30.53 4.34 -10.17
C ASN A 677 -29.49 3.21 -10.17
N HIS A 678 -29.88 1.98 -9.84
CA HIS A 678 -28.99 0.80 -9.73
C HIS A 678 -27.82 1.01 -8.74
N LEU A 679 -28.01 1.87 -7.75
CA LEU A 679 -27.13 2.00 -6.60
C LEU A 679 -27.48 0.90 -5.59
N LYS A 680 -26.47 0.33 -4.95
CA LYS A 680 -26.64 -0.80 -4.03
C LYS A 680 -26.49 -0.31 -2.58
N PRO A 681 -27.60 -0.07 -1.87
CA PRO A 681 -27.53 0.25 -0.43
C PRO A 681 -26.89 -0.90 0.33
N ASN A 682 -26.27 -0.59 1.48
CA ASN A 682 -25.64 -1.57 2.34
C ASN A 682 -26.15 -1.48 3.79
N PRO A 683 -27.36 -2.00 4.08
CA PRO A 683 -27.95 -1.90 5.42
C PRO A 683 -27.05 -2.43 6.54
N ALA A 684 -26.25 -3.47 6.27
CA ALA A 684 -25.31 -4.05 7.24
C ALA A 684 -24.12 -3.15 7.62
N LYS A 685 -23.83 -2.09 6.84
CA LYS A 685 -22.80 -1.09 7.19
C LYS A 685 -23.37 0.30 7.45
N THR A 686 -24.62 0.54 7.09
CA THR A 686 -25.33 1.75 7.44
C THR A 686 -25.58 1.76 8.94
N GLN A 687 -25.27 2.89 9.58
CA GLN A 687 -25.39 3.05 11.03
C GLN A 687 -26.38 4.16 11.37
N VAL A 688 -27.10 4.01 12.47
CA VAL A 688 -28.01 5.02 13.02
C VAL A 688 -27.51 5.53 14.36
N CYS A 689 -27.70 6.81 14.66
CA CYS A 689 -27.32 7.43 15.93
C CYS A 689 -28.39 8.43 16.38
N ALA A 690 -28.53 8.58 17.70
CA ALA A 690 -29.38 9.60 18.31
C ALA A 690 -28.51 10.62 19.05
N PHE A 691 -28.75 11.90 18.79
CA PHE A 691 -28.11 13.02 19.46
C PHE A 691 -29.17 13.76 20.31
N HIS A 692 -28.98 13.81 21.62
CA HIS A 692 -29.91 14.45 22.56
C HIS A 692 -29.27 14.66 23.95
N LEU A 693 -29.81 15.59 24.74
CA LEU A 693 -29.33 15.89 26.10
C LEU A 693 -30.01 15.08 27.22
N ARG A 694 -30.98 14.20 26.90
CA ARG A 694 -31.71 13.40 27.91
C ARG A 694 -30.84 12.30 28.53
N ASN A 695 -30.31 12.54 29.72
CA ASN A 695 -29.39 11.62 30.39
C ASN A 695 -30.06 10.30 30.85
N HIS A 696 -31.32 10.34 31.27
CA HIS A 696 -32.04 9.12 31.68
C HIS A 696 -32.29 8.13 30.52
N GLU A 697 -32.31 8.62 29.28
CA GLU A 697 -32.45 7.82 28.06
C GLU A 697 -31.11 7.63 27.32
N ALA A 698 -29.96 7.85 27.95
CA ALA A 698 -28.66 7.85 27.26
C ALA A 698 -28.31 6.54 26.55
N ASN A 699 -28.84 5.41 27.03
CA ASN A 699 -28.63 4.08 26.46
C ASN A 699 -29.73 3.65 25.48
N ARG A 700 -30.72 4.51 25.21
CA ARG A 700 -31.82 4.21 24.31
C ARG A 700 -31.30 4.09 22.87
N LYS A 701 -31.63 2.96 22.24
CA LYS A 701 -31.27 2.69 20.85
C LYS A 701 -32.45 3.02 19.94
N LEU A 702 -32.13 3.58 18.77
CA LEU A 702 -33.10 3.81 17.71
C LEU A 702 -33.37 2.51 16.96
N LYS A 703 -34.64 2.14 16.81
CA LYS A 703 -35.11 0.98 16.04
C LYS A 703 -35.55 1.39 14.64
N VAL A 704 -34.58 1.73 13.79
CA VAL A 704 -34.84 2.10 12.38
C VAL A 704 -34.67 0.86 11.50
N THR A 705 -35.67 0.58 10.68
CA THR A 705 -35.63 -0.56 9.73
C THR A 705 -35.38 -0.08 8.32
N TRP A 706 -34.53 -0.77 7.57
CA TRP A 706 -34.25 -0.51 6.16
C TRP A 706 -34.12 -1.80 5.37
N GLU A 707 -34.88 -1.92 4.26
CA GLU A 707 -34.94 -3.14 3.43
C GLU A 707 -35.23 -4.44 4.22
N GLY A 708 -36.04 -4.35 5.28
CA GLY A 708 -36.39 -5.49 6.13
C GLY A 708 -35.34 -5.85 7.19
N GLN A 709 -34.25 -5.07 7.31
CA GLN A 709 -33.20 -5.23 8.31
C GLN A 709 -33.22 -4.07 9.32
N GLU A 710 -33.10 -4.36 10.61
CA GLU A 710 -32.88 -3.32 11.63
C GLU A 710 -31.44 -2.80 11.55
N LEU A 711 -31.28 -1.47 11.52
CA LEU A 711 -29.98 -0.82 11.39
C LEU A 711 -29.20 -0.86 12.72
N GLU A 712 -27.88 -0.97 12.63
CA GLU A 712 -27.02 -0.95 13.81
C GLU A 712 -27.03 0.45 14.45
N HIS A 713 -27.48 0.54 15.70
CA HIS A 713 -27.33 1.76 16.49
C HIS A 713 -25.88 1.93 16.97
N CYS A 714 -25.25 3.04 16.58
CA CYS A 714 -23.88 3.37 16.92
C CYS A 714 -23.85 4.61 17.83
N PHE A 715 -23.41 4.44 19.07
CA PHE A 715 -23.26 5.55 20.03
C PHE A 715 -22.13 6.53 19.68
N HIS A 716 -21.18 6.09 18.87
CA HIS A 716 -19.99 6.87 18.51
C HIS A 716 -19.74 6.84 16.99
N PRO A 717 -20.68 7.37 16.18
CA PRO A 717 -20.56 7.28 14.74
C PRO A 717 -19.39 8.10 14.24
N LYS A 718 -18.73 7.61 13.19
CA LYS A 718 -17.62 8.32 12.53
C LYS A 718 -18.09 8.90 11.22
N TYR A 719 -18.14 10.23 11.14
CA TYR A 719 -18.52 10.96 9.93
C TYR A 719 -17.36 11.82 9.45
N LEU A 720 -16.95 11.65 8.19
CA LEU A 720 -15.86 12.39 7.54
C LEU A 720 -14.59 12.51 8.40
N GLY A 721 -14.25 11.45 9.14
CA GLY A 721 -13.02 11.39 9.95
C GLY A 721 -13.15 11.82 11.41
N VAL A 722 -14.27 12.45 11.82
CA VAL A 722 -14.54 12.85 13.22
C VAL A 722 -15.48 11.85 13.88
N THR A 723 -15.19 11.47 15.12
CA THR A 723 -16.08 10.60 15.92
C THR A 723 -17.02 11.48 16.74
N LEU A 724 -18.31 11.38 16.48
CA LEU A 724 -19.34 12.12 17.21
C LEU A 724 -19.79 11.30 18.43
N ASP A 725 -20.41 11.95 19.41
CA ASP A 725 -21.08 11.28 20.52
C ASP A 725 -22.43 11.96 20.80
N ARG A 726 -23.27 11.32 21.62
CA ARG A 726 -24.67 11.73 21.89
C ARG A 726 -24.85 13.21 22.23
N THR A 727 -23.86 13.83 22.89
CA THR A 727 -23.94 15.22 23.38
C THR A 727 -22.85 16.12 22.77
N LEU A 728 -22.19 15.67 21.70
CA LEU A 728 -21.06 16.36 21.05
C LEU A 728 -19.93 16.78 22.01
N THR A 729 -19.57 15.94 22.99
CA THR A 729 -18.39 16.19 23.84
C THR A 729 -17.08 15.91 23.12
N TYR A 730 -17.11 15.08 22.07
CA TYR A 730 -15.96 14.61 21.29
C TYR A 730 -14.91 13.83 22.12
N ARG A 731 -15.27 13.29 23.29
CA ARG A 731 -14.33 12.60 24.19
C ARG A 731 -13.60 11.46 23.49
N LYS A 732 -14.35 10.58 22.82
CA LYS A 732 -13.78 9.43 22.10
C LYS A 732 -12.91 9.87 20.92
N HIS A 733 -13.29 10.94 20.22
CA HIS A 733 -12.50 11.53 19.14
C HIS A 733 -11.15 12.07 19.63
N CYS A 734 -11.14 12.86 20.70
CA CYS A 734 -9.91 13.40 21.30
C CYS A 734 -8.99 12.29 21.78
N MET A 735 -9.53 11.25 22.43
CA MET A 735 -8.75 10.08 22.86
C MET A 735 -8.15 9.31 21.69
N ASN A 736 -8.94 9.01 20.66
CA ASN A 736 -8.46 8.34 19.44
C ASN A 736 -7.38 9.19 18.74
N THR A 737 -7.55 10.51 18.73
CA THR A 737 -6.58 11.45 18.15
C THR A 737 -5.28 11.49 18.94
N LYS A 738 -5.34 11.49 20.28
CA LYS A 738 -4.17 11.34 21.15
C LYS A 738 -3.35 10.10 20.80
N HIS A 739 -4.00 8.93 20.66
CA HIS A 739 -3.31 7.69 20.29
C HIS A 739 -2.67 7.76 18.90
N LYS A 740 -3.36 8.36 17.93
CA LYS A 740 -2.82 8.60 16.58
C LYS A 740 -1.61 9.54 16.59
N VAL A 741 -1.60 10.56 17.44
CA VAL A 741 -0.45 11.47 17.59
C VAL A 741 0.71 10.75 18.28
N ALA A 742 0.44 9.97 19.34
CA ALA A 742 1.45 9.18 20.03
C ALA A 742 2.16 8.18 19.10
N ALA A 743 1.41 7.48 18.23
CA ALA A 743 1.99 6.60 17.23
C ALA A 743 2.95 7.33 16.28
N ARG A 744 2.61 8.57 15.88
CA ARG A 744 3.48 9.41 15.03
C ARG A 744 4.68 9.96 15.78
N ASN A 745 4.54 10.23 17.07
CA ASN A 745 5.66 10.61 17.92
C ASN A 745 6.70 9.49 18.00
N ASN A 746 6.30 8.22 17.97
CA ASN A 746 7.24 7.10 17.89
C ASN A 746 8.07 7.12 16.60
N ILE A 747 7.52 7.63 15.49
CA ILE A 747 8.27 7.83 14.24
C ILE A 747 9.28 8.97 14.42
N LEU A 748 8.86 10.09 15.03
CA LEU A 748 9.74 11.22 15.29
C LEU A 748 10.91 10.83 16.20
N ARG A 749 10.67 9.99 17.22
CA ARG A 749 11.74 9.45 18.08
C ARG A 749 12.78 8.65 17.29
N LYS A 750 12.41 7.99 16.19
CA LYS A 750 13.38 7.27 15.34
C LYS A 750 14.33 8.23 14.61
N LEU A 751 14.00 9.53 14.52
CA LEU A 751 14.83 10.57 13.89
C LEU A 751 15.74 11.30 14.88
N THR A 752 15.58 11.07 16.18
CA THR A 752 16.24 11.84 17.24
C THR A 752 16.85 10.91 18.27
N GLY A 753 18.13 11.11 18.60
CA GLY A 753 18.83 10.46 19.71
C GLY A 753 19.46 11.49 20.64
N SER A 754 20.10 11.02 21.71
CA SER A 754 20.75 11.90 22.71
C SER A 754 22.04 12.56 22.20
N ALA A 755 22.75 11.91 21.27
CA ALA A 755 24.03 12.37 20.73
C ALA A 755 24.05 12.41 19.18
N TRP A 756 22.94 12.06 18.54
CA TRP A 756 22.79 12.00 17.07
C TRP A 756 21.34 12.31 16.72
N GLY A 757 21.05 12.77 15.50
CA GLY A 757 19.68 13.02 15.08
C GLY A 757 19.58 13.90 13.84
N ALA A 758 18.39 13.97 13.29
CA ALA A 758 18.10 14.94 12.24
C ALA A 758 18.10 16.37 12.80
N ASP A 759 18.42 17.33 11.94
CA ASP A 759 18.37 18.76 12.27
C ASP A 759 17.03 19.14 12.95
N PRO A 760 17.02 19.94 14.04
CA PRO A 760 15.79 20.31 14.74
C PRO A 760 14.71 20.94 13.84
N GLN A 761 15.07 21.65 12.78
CA GLN A 761 14.12 22.19 11.80
C GLN A 761 13.46 21.08 10.97
N VAL A 762 14.20 20.03 10.63
CA VAL A 762 13.69 18.83 9.95
C VAL A 762 12.72 18.08 10.85
N VAL A 763 13.08 17.89 12.13
CA VAL A 763 12.21 17.24 13.12
C VAL A 763 10.95 18.07 13.34
N ARG A 764 11.07 19.40 13.48
CA ARG A 764 9.95 20.33 13.59
C ARG A 764 9.03 20.26 12.38
N THR A 765 9.58 20.29 11.17
CA THR A 765 8.78 20.22 9.93
C THR A 765 8.09 18.87 9.80
N SER A 766 8.78 17.77 10.14
CA SER A 766 8.21 16.43 10.19
C SER A 766 7.07 16.34 11.20
N ALA A 767 7.25 16.94 12.39
CA ALA A 767 6.26 16.97 13.45
C ALA A 767 5.02 17.77 13.08
N LEU A 768 5.19 18.94 12.45
CA LEU A 768 4.07 19.75 11.96
C LEU A 768 3.23 18.95 10.94
N ALA A 769 3.90 18.26 10.03
CA ALA A 769 3.23 17.57 8.93
C ALA A 769 2.72 16.15 9.28
N LEU A 770 3.23 15.49 10.32
CA LEU A 770 2.73 14.19 10.82
C LEU A 770 1.80 14.35 12.03
N SER A 771 2.33 14.92 13.11
CA SER A 771 1.66 14.98 14.41
C SER A 771 0.61 16.10 14.46
N PHE A 772 0.99 17.35 14.18
CA PHE A 772 0.05 18.49 14.25
C PHE A 772 -1.03 18.41 13.17
N SER A 773 -0.68 18.06 11.92
CA SER A 773 -1.68 17.89 10.85
C SER A 773 -2.80 16.90 11.20
N THR A 774 -2.49 15.87 12.00
CA THR A 774 -3.50 14.94 12.49
C THR A 774 -4.22 15.45 13.73
N ALA A 775 -3.48 16.06 14.66
CA ALA A 775 -4.04 16.62 15.87
C ALA A 775 -5.05 17.74 15.58
N GLU A 776 -4.87 18.48 14.49
CA GLU A 776 -5.66 19.66 14.12
C GLU A 776 -6.74 19.36 13.07
N TYR A 777 -6.83 18.11 12.60
CA TYR A 777 -7.84 17.75 11.61
C TYR A 777 -9.26 18.03 12.12
N ALA A 778 -10.00 18.83 11.34
CA ALA A 778 -11.35 19.29 11.64
C ALA A 778 -11.50 19.93 13.04
N CYS A 779 -10.44 20.52 13.60
CA CYS A 779 -10.50 21.15 14.92
C CYS A 779 -11.54 22.26 15.08
N PRO A 780 -11.96 23.02 14.04
CA PRO A 780 -13.06 23.98 14.18
C PRO A 780 -14.36 23.36 14.71
N VAL A 781 -14.57 22.04 14.53
CA VAL A 781 -15.75 21.32 15.03
C VAL A 781 -15.67 21.03 16.53
N TRP A 782 -14.48 20.68 17.03
CA TRP A 782 -14.32 20.11 18.37
C TRP A 782 -13.41 20.93 19.30
N HIS A 783 -12.89 22.09 18.86
CA HIS A 783 -11.91 22.86 19.63
C HIS A 783 -12.43 23.35 20.99
N LYS A 784 -13.74 23.56 21.14
CA LYS A 784 -14.39 23.92 22.41
C LYS A 784 -14.62 22.74 23.36
N SER A 785 -14.28 21.51 22.95
CA SER A 785 -14.41 20.34 23.81
C SER A 785 -13.51 20.46 25.04
N ALA A 786 -14.07 20.18 26.23
CA ALA A 786 -13.32 20.06 27.47
C ALA A 786 -12.22 18.98 27.41
N HIS A 787 -12.35 18.02 26.49
CA HIS A 787 -11.39 16.92 26.30
C HIS A 787 -10.26 17.23 25.31
N ALA A 788 -10.26 18.42 24.68
CA ALA A 788 -9.20 18.83 23.75
C ALA A 788 -7.80 18.80 24.40
N LYS A 789 -7.71 19.08 25.71
CA LYS A 789 -6.47 18.98 26.51
C LYS A 789 -5.82 17.59 26.46
N GLN A 790 -6.57 16.52 26.20
CA GLN A 790 -6.00 15.17 26.05
C GLN A 790 -5.10 15.07 24.82
N VAL A 791 -5.43 15.79 23.74
CA VAL A 791 -4.60 15.85 22.53
C VAL A 791 -3.35 16.68 22.82
N ASP A 792 -3.47 17.74 23.60
CA ASP A 792 -2.37 18.63 23.98
C ASP A 792 -1.28 17.87 24.75
N ILE A 793 -1.64 16.89 25.58
CA ILE A 793 -0.67 16.00 26.24
C ILE A 793 0.23 15.29 25.23
N ALA A 794 -0.31 14.82 24.11
CA ALA A 794 0.49 14.18 23.06
C ALA A 794 1.31 15.21 22.27
N LEU A 795 0.77 16.41 22.02
CA LEU A 795 1.50 17.49 21.36
C LEU A 795 2.65 18.05 22.22
N ASN A 796 2.48 18.09 23.53
CA ASN A 796 3.52 18.42 24.51
C ASN A 796 4.71 17.46 24.38
N GLU A 797 4.45 16.17 24.17
CA GLU A 797 5.51 15.19 23.92
C GLU A 797 6.15 15.41 22.54
N THR A 798 5.36 15.76 21.52
CA THR A 798 5.89 16.13 20.20
C THR A 798 6.88 17.28 20.29
N CYS A 799 6.53 18.35 21.02
CA CYS A 799 7.42 19.49 21.19
C CYS A 799 8.69 19.14 21.97
N ARG A 800 8.61 18.23 22.95
CA ARG A 800 9.80 17.71 23.64
C ARG A 800 10.73 16.94 22.72
N ILE A 801 10.18 16.17 21.78
CA ILE A 801 11.00 15.47 20.76
C ILE A 801 11.70 16.48 19.84
N ILE A 802 11.03 17.58 19.49
CA ILE A 802 11.64 18.65 18.67
C ILE A 802 12.77 19.35 19.42
N THR A 803 12.56 19.70 20.70
CA THR A 803 13.50 20.54 21.46
C THR A 803 14.55 19.74 22.23
N GLY A 804 14.38 18.43 22.39
CA GLY A 804 15.20 17.59 23.29
C GLY A 804 14.97 17.86 24.78
N CYS A 805 13.94 18.65 25.14
CA CYS A 805 13.71 19.03 26.54
C CYS A 805 13.21 17.86 27.39
N LEU A 806 13.64 17.84 28.65
CA LEU A 806 13.19 16.87 29.65
C LEU A 806 11.72 17.10 30.05
N LYS A 807 11.09 16.07 30.63
CA LYS A 807 9.69 16.13 31.09
C LYS A 807 9.38 17.32 32.02
N PRO A 808 10.25 17.72 32.98
CA PRO A 808 10.00 18.83 33.90
C PRO A 808 9.92 20.22 33.26
N THR A 809 10.34 20.38 31.99
CA THR A 809 10.31 21.69 31.33
C THR A 809 8.89 22.27 31.26
N PRO A 810 8.68 23.53 31.71
CA PRO A 810 7.38 24.20 31.63
C PRO A 810 6.81 24.24 30.20
N VAL A 811 5.52 23.97 30.06
CA VAL A 811 4.83 23.83 28.76
C VAL A 811 4.78 25.16 28.00
N ASP A 812 4.63 26.28 28.71
CA ASP A 812 4.62 27.64 28.15
C ASP A 812 5.94 28.00 27.45
N LYS A 813 7.08 27.56 28.01
CA LYS A 813 8.41 27.73 27.40
C LYS A 813 8.65 26.75 26.26
N LEU A 814 8.11 25.53 26.38
CA LEU A 814 8.33 24.46 25.41
C LEU A 814 7.87 24.82 23.99
N TYR A 815 6.66 25.37 23.86
CA TYR A 815 6.11 25.77 22.56
C TYR A 815 6.92 26.91 21.92
N LYS A 816 7.39 27.86 22.73
CA LYS A 816 8.27 28.95 22.30
C LYS A 816 9.60 28.40 21.78
N LEU A 817 10.24 27.47 22.52
CA LEU A 817 11.49 26.82 22.11
C LEU A 817 11.33 25.98 20.83
N ALA A 818 10.20 25.28 20.68
CA ALA A 818 9.89 24.54 19.46
C ALA A 818 9.56 25.47 18.26
N GLY A 819 9.40 26.77 18.49
CA GLY A 819 8.94 27.73 17.49
C GLY A 819 7.54 27.39 16.95
N ILE A 820 6.66 26.83 17.78
CA ILE A 820 5.29 26.45 17.40
C ILE A 820 4.32 27.15 18.36
N ALA A 821 3.27 27.77 17.82
CA ALA A 821 2.22 28.37 18.65
C ALA A 821 1.50 27.29 19.51
N PRO A 822 1.05 27.62 20.73
CA PRO A 822 0.28 26.70 21.57
C PRO A 822 -0.99 26.13 20.87
N PRO A 823 -1.42 24.90 21.21
CA PRO A 823 -2.50 24.22 20.48
C PRO A 823 -3.85 24.95 20.54
N ASP A 824 -4.17 25.58 21.66
CA ASP A 824 -5.36 26.42 21.86
C ASP A 824 -5.40 27.58 20.86
N VAL A 825 -4.31 28.36 20.76
CA VAL A 825 -4.18 29.47 19.79
C VAL A 825 -4.29 28.98 18.35
N ARG A 826 -3.66 27.84 18.03
CA ARG A 826 -3.70 27.26 16.68
C ARG A 826 -5.10 26.79 16.30
N ARG A 827 -5.82 26.15 17.23
CA ARG A 827 -7.20 25.71 17.02
C ARG A 827 -8.16 26.90 16.87
N GLU A 828 -7.97 27.95 17.66
CA GLU A 828 -8.73 29.19 17.55
C GLU A 828 -8.49 29.89 16.21
N ALA A 829 -7.23 29.98 15.75
CA ALA A 829 -6.91 30.52 14.44
C ALA A 829 -7.57 29.71 13.30
N ALA A 830 -7.60 28.38 13.40
CA ALA A 830 -8.28 27.52 12.44
C ALA A 830 -9.81 27.73 12.47
N ALA A 831 -10.41 27.87 13.66
CA ALA A 831 -11.83 28.16 13.81
C ALA A 831 -12.20 29.53 13.22
N ASN A 832 -11.40 30.56 13.47
CA ASN A 832 -11.55 31.88 12.86
C ASN A 832 -11.39 31.84 11.33
N GLY A 833 -10.49 30.98 10.83
CA GLY A 833 -10.34 30.73 9.40
C GLY A 833 -11.61 30.15 8.76
N GLU A 834 -12.26 29.17 9.40
CA GLU A 834 -13.55 28.65 8.92
C GLU A 834 -14.67 29.69 9.09
N ARG A 835 -14.72 30.44 10.18
CA ARG A 835 -15.70 31.51 10.38
C ARG A 835 -15.64 32.57 9.27
N LYS A 836 -14.44 33.00 8.87
CA LYS A 836 -14.28 33.92 7.74
C LYS A 836 -14.84 33.33 6.44
N LYS A 837 -14.70 32.02 6.21
CA LYS A 837 -15.31 31.35 5.05
C LYS A 837 -16.83 31.33 5.15
N VAL A 838 -17.39 31.10 6.33
CA VAL A 838 -18.84 31.20 6.56
C VAL A 838 -19.35 32.59 6.18
N GLU A 839 -18.64 33.65 6.60
CA GLU A 839 -19.03 35.05 6.35
C GLU A 839 -18.86 35.48 4.88
N HIS A 840 -17.77 35.07 4.21
CA HIS A 840 -17.38 35.64 2.90
C HIS A 840 -17.53 34.69 1.72
N CYS A 841 -17.70 33.38 1.94
CA CYS A 841 -17.75 32.39 0.86
C CYS A 841 -19.17 31.88 0.67
N GLU A 842 -19.85 32.36 -0.38
CA GLU A 842 -21.20 31.93 -0.74
C GLU A 842 -21.35 30.41 -0.91
N SER A 843 -20.29 29.72 -1.32
CA SER A 843 -20.29 28.27 -1.48
C SER A 843 -20.21 27.47 -0.18
N HIS A 844 -19.94 28.12 0.96
CA HIS A 844 -19.83 27.46 2.25
C HIS A 844 -21.22 26.99 2.74
N PRO A 845 -21.38 25.76 3.27
CA PRO A 845 -22.70 25.23 3.66
C PRO A 845 -23.47 26.04 4.71
N LEU A 846 -22.74 26.82 5.51
CA LEU A 846 -23.28 27.71 6.55
C LEU A 846 -23.31 29.19 6.14
N HIS A 847 -23.02 29.53 4.88
CA HIS A 847 -23.05 30.93 4.45
C HIS A 847 -24.44 31.55 4.66
N GLY A 848 -24.49 32.77 5.21
CA GLY A 848 -25.74 33.45 5.56
C GLY A 848 -26.47 32.87 6.77
N TYR A 849 -25.92 31.86 7.45
CA TYR A 849 -26.49 31.31 8.67
C TYR A 849 -26.46 32.33 9.81
N GLN A 850 -27.62 32.57 10.44
CA GLN A 850 -27.72 33.39 11.63
C GLN A 850 -27.86 32.47 12.86
N PRO A 851 -26.88 32.48 13.77
CA PRO A 851 -26.97 31.67 14.98
C PRO A 851 -28.12 32.16 15.87
N PRO A 852 -28.75 31.27 16.66
CA PRO A 852 -29.80 31.67 17.59
C PRO A 852 -29.26 32.67 18.64
N PRO A 853 -30.10 33.59 19.14
CA PRO A 853 -29.69 34.65 20.05
C PRO A 853 -29.22 34.14 21.41
N THR A 854 -29.64 32.94 21.79
CA THR A 854 -29.16 32.20 22.96
C THR A 854 -28.77 30.80 22.53
N ARG A 855 -27.61 30.33 23.02
CA ARG A 855 -27.19 28.93 22.95
C ARG A 855 -27.13 28.37 24.37
N LEU A 856 -27.56 27.14 24.56
CA LEU A 856 -27.33 26.31 25.74
C LEU A 856 -25.83 26.38 26.08
N LYS A 857 -25.56 26.79 27.32
CA LYS A 857 -24.19 26.96 27.83
C LYS A 857 -23.51 25.62 28.13
#